data_AF-A0AAU8FFY3-F1
#
_entry.id   AF-A0AAU8FFY3-F1
#
_cell.length_a   1.000
_cell.length_b   1.000
_cell.length_c   1.000
_cell.angle_alpha   90.00
_cell.angle_beta   90.00
_cell.angle_gamma   90.00
#
_symmetry.space_group_name_H-M   'P 1'
#
loop_
_entity.id
_entity.type
_entity.pdbx_description
1 polymer ?
#
loop_
_entity_poly.entity_id
_entity_poly.type
_entity_poly.pdbx_seq_one_letter_code
_entity_poly.pdbx_strand_id
1 'polypeptide(L)'
;MKEKLYLQKSRPFPSWQTVSQKAARLACCAMLPASLLLSYGNVQGQAVRATGGTGANRSTWWLDFSSMGEIAAGATVDQSFTVNGVDITVLIDQISFEGSVETGHTLAEQRLIAYTPGGWQGDGFDNMYNIGGPNAANTLTPAISSKYTGDYPGTGLMSITRFRLRAYATLNGLPVDLAFLFANAEDDYSSTNGVTTEDEYEQASTNGSPWRISERKVDAEGTLAYKKLTFWDNNQSVRISAGATPGQYTNGGNVAIMATRKEATSAVNPLESNIVLVGAGRGAIALGIAISIDHGDAPSSYGDAENFYLATGQGGNPANTTIHDEYLSEGGSAPAGSIVIAPSAGILDPLTPRLGTNRTDPDPAGAFSVEADGDNAAGRAPNDEDALAAIPTLNAGSSTYSITVPYHSSTVTNYITGWVDFNRDGIFTASEFASATVPPNTDGDATLTWTGINPVEGKSYIRLRISEYSSGDPANDLPGTPSDDRCTMVLNYGETEDYTFSIQPPLPVTLTAFTAKAESGTAVLSWSTTAEANSAYFEIERSLNGKQWSAIGRVDATGESSVLKHYTFTDISPLGGENLYRLKMTDQDATYAYSGIRSIRFDKREAALYPNPVTNKFRLNADNLHAIRQVQLIDLTGREVLRQDRQVQNDFPSEIDLTAIPAGIYLVRITHTDDTVRVVRIVKR
;
A
#
# COMPACT_ATOMS: atom_id res chain seq x y z
N MET A 1 -61.50 -31.80 -13.89
CA MET A 1 -61.13 -32.91 -14.79
C MET A 1 -59.64 -33.17 -14.64
N LYS A 2 -59.30 -34.39 -14.18
CA LYS A 2 -58.06 -35.18 -14.28
C LYS A 2 -56.66 -34.53 -14.11
N GLU A 3 -55.94 -35.16 -13.18
CA GLU A 3 -54.52 -35.10 -12.79
C GLU A 3 -53.50 -35.45 -13.89
N LYS A 4 -52.25 -34.99 -13.69
CA LYS A 4 -50.99 -35.80 -13.52
C LYS A 4 -49.78 -34.84 -13.63
N LEU A 5 -49.06 -34.50 -12.56
CA LEU A 5 -47.94 -35.22 -11.90
C LEU A 5 -46.84 -35.71 -12.86
N TYR A 6 -45.64 -35.12 -12.77
CA TYR A 6 -44.37 -35.86 -12.71
C TYR A 6 -43.28 -35.05 -11.99
N LEU A 7 -42.65 -35.72 -11.02
CA LEU A 7 -41.52 -35.33 -10.16
C LEU A 7 -40.31 -36.17 -10.61
N GLN A 8 -39.11 -35.58 -10.69
CA GLN A 8 -37.80 -36.26 -10.54
C GLN A 8 -36.72 -35.17 -10.36
N LYS A 9 -36.24 -34.87 -9.14
CA LYS A 9 -35.13 -35.47 -8.34
C LYS A 9 -33.71 -35.41 -8.96
N SER A 10 -32.86 -34.67 -8.23
CA SER A 10 -31.43 -34.87 -7.88
C SER A 10 -30.28 -34.62 -8.88
N ARG A 11 -29.50 -33.56 -8.56
CA ARG A 11 -28.01 -33.30 -8.53
C ARG A 11 -27.04 -34.43 -9.03
N PRO A 12 -25.76 -34.18 -9.41
CA PRO A 12 -24.87 -33.03 -9.10
C PRO A 12 -23.96 -32.50 -10.25
N PHE A 13 -23.14 -31.47 -9.94
CA PHE A 13 -21.99 -30.98 -10.72
C PHE A 13 -20.95 -32.09 -11.03
N PRO A 14 -20.13 -31.88 -12.07
CA PRO A 14 -18.68 -32.09 -11.92
C PRO A 14 -17.79 -30.97 -12.49
N SER A 15 -16.89 -30.52 -11.61
CA SER A 15 -15.45 -30.23 -11.74
C SER A 15 -14.81 -29.67 -13.03
N TRP A 16 -14.00 -28.65 -12.78
CA TRP A 16 -12.88 -28.09 -13.56
C TRP A 16 -11.85 -29.11 -14.06
N GLN A 17 -11.33 -28.93 -15.30
CA GLN A 17 -9.90 -28.76 -15.58
C GLN A 17 -9.60 -28.54 -17.09
N THR A 18 -8.90 -27.42 -17.36
CA THR A 18 -7.84 -27.11 -18.36
C THR A 18 -8.01 -27.47 -19.85
N VAL A 19 -7.85 -26.47 -20.75
CA VAL A 19 -6.80 -26.39 -21.82
C VAL A 19 -6.71 -24.95 -22.39
N SER A 20 -5.49 -24.59 -22.78
CA SER A 20 -4.84 -23.32 -23.14
C SER A 20 -5.46 -22.33 -24.14
N GLN A 21 -5.01 -21.08 -23.98
CA GLN A 21 -4.91 -20.01 -24.97
C GLN A 21 -4.53 -20.47 -26.40
N LYS A 22 -5.33 -20.07 -27.41
CA LYS A 22 -4.96 -19.37 -28.67
C LYS A 22 -6.04 -19.55 -29.75
N ALA A 23 -6.19 -18.50 -30.58
CA ALA A 23 -7.02 -18.36 -31.80
C ALA A 23 -8.48 -17.92 -31.53
N ALA A 24 -8.84 -16.66 -31.77
CA ALA A 24 -9.10 -16.00 -33.05
C ALA A 24 -10.53 -16.24 -33.61
N ARG A 25 -11.27 -15.13 -33.77
CA ARG A 25 -12.29 -14.84 -34.80
C ARG A 25 -13.22 -15.99 -35.25
N LEU A 26 -14.51 -15.92 -34.92
CA LEU A 26 -15.62 -15.67 -35.88
C LEU A 26 -17.02 -15.84 -35.24
N ALA A 27 -17.90 -14.89 -35.59
CA ALA A 27 -19.32 -15.03 -35.89
C ALA A 27 -20.33 -15.51 -34.82
N CYS A 28 -21.26 -14.62 -34.48
CA CYS A 28 -22.69 -14.93 -34.69
C CYS A 28 -23.46 -13.66 -35.09
N CYS A 29 -23.78 -13.56 -36.38
CA CYS A 29 -24.72 -12.60 -36.94
C CYS A 29 -26.15 -13.08 -36.69
N ALA A 30 -27.03 -12.19 -36.20
CA ALA A 30 -28.45 -12.21 -36.53
C ALA A 30 -28.81 -10.84 -37.13
N MET A 31 -29.40 -10.89 -38.32
CA MET A 31 -29.61 -9.77 -39.24
C MET A 31 -30.69 -8.77 -38.77
N LEU A 32 -30.39 -7.48 -38.88
CA LEU A 32 -31.34 -6.37 -39.03
C LEU A 32 -30.78 -5.40 -40.10
N PRO A 33 -31.62 -4.66 -40.85
CA PRO A 33 -31.25 -4.11 -42.15
C PRO A 33 -30.21 -2.99 -42.02
N ALA A 34 -29.20 -3.07 -42.89
CA ALA A 34 -28.10 -2.12 -43.01
C ALA A 34 -28.61 -0.70 -43.28
N SER A 35 -28.54 0.15 -42.26
CA SER A 35 -28.28 1.57 -42.48
C SER A 35 -26.81 1.68 -42.83
N LEU A 36 -26.47 2.33 -43.94
CA LEU A 36 -25.10 2.56 -44.37
C LEU A 36 -24.44 3.54 -43.36
N LEU A 37 -23.92 3.01 -42.24
CA LEU A 37 -23.08 3.75 -41.30
C LEU A 37 -21.72 3.96 -41.98
N LEU A 38 -21.50 5.17 -42.48
CA LEU A 38 -20.15 5.67 -42.75
C LEU A 38 -19.45 5.82 -41.39
N SER A 39 -18.80 4.77 -40.90
CA SER A 39 -17.86 4.89 -39.79
C SER A 39 -16.60 5.58 -40.31
N TYR A 40 -16.36 6.82 -39.88
CA TYR A 40 -15.01 7.39 -39.97
C TYR A 40 -14.10 6.52 -39.09
N GLY A 41 -12.96 6.07 -39.62
CA GLY A 41 -12.09 5.11 -38.92
C GLY A 41 -11.50 5.70 -37.63
N ASN A 42 -11.13 4.80 -36.69
CA ASN A 42 -10.43 5.13 -35.45
C ASN A 42 -9.25 6.08 -35.72
N VAL A 43 -9.34 7.33 -35.26
CA VAL A 43 -8.20 8.25 -35.20
C VAL A 43 -7.79 8.41 -33.75
N GLN A 44 -6.51 8.17 -33.49
CA GLN A 44 -5.93 8.35 -32.16
C GLN A 44 -5.77 9.85 -31.89
N GLY A 45 -6.60 10.38 -31.00
CA GLY A 45 -6.54 11.77 -30.54
C GLY A 45 -5.43 11.96 -29.50
N GLN A 46 -5.07 13.22 -29.27
CA GLN A 46 -4.15 13.60 -28.20
C GLN A 46 -4.94 14.04 -26.97
N ALA A 47 -4.40 13.83 -25.77
CA ALA A 47 -4.95 14.41 -24.55
C ALA A 47 -3.80 15.12 -23.83
N VAL A 48 -4.03 16.34 -23.35
CA VAL A 48 -2.98 17.16 -22.74
C VAL A 48 -3.47 17.90 -21.51
N ARG A 49 -2.53 18.18 -20.60
CA ARG A 49 -2.79 19.07 -19.47
C ARG A 49 -2.65 20.53 -19.87
N ALA A 50 -3.23 21.40 -19.06
CA ALA A 50 -3.08 22.84 -19.17
C ALA A 50 -1.61 23.27 -19.18
N THR A 51 -1.20 24.03 -20.20
CA THR A 51 0.20 24.50 -20.34
C THR A 51 0.42 25.88 -19.73
N GLY A 52 -0.63 26.55 -19.25
CA GLY A 52 -0.56 27.87 -18.62
C GLY A 52 -1.89 28.29 -17.98
N GLY A 53 -2.21 29.59 -18.04
CA GLY A 53 -3.50 30.15 -17.66
C GLY A 53 -3.72 30.33 -16.15
N THR A 54 -4.83 30.97 -15.76
CA THR A 54 -5.18 31.31 -14.36
C THR A 54 -5.93 30.20 -13.61
N GLY A 55 -6.25 29.10 -14.29
CA GLY A 55 -7.04 28.00 -13.75
C GLY A 55 -6.29 27.21 -12.67
N ALA A 56 -7.02 26.77 -11.67
CA ALA A 56 -6.55 26.01 -10.52
C ALA A 56 -6.50 24.49 -10.79
N ASN A 57 -7.41 23.94 -11.60
CA ASN A 57 -7.50 22.51 -11.88
C ASN A 57 -6.56 22.06 -13.01
N ARG A 58 -5.27 21.89 -12.71
CA ARG A 58 -4.24 21.50 -13.69
C ARG A 58 -4.10 19.99 -13.93
N SER A 59 -4.76 19.15 -13.13
CA SER A 59 -4.73 17.69 -13.27
C SER A 59 -5.66 17.15 -14.36
N THR A 60 -6.53 18.00 -14.91
CA THR A 60 -7.43 17.63 -16.00
C THR A 60 -6.68 17.43 -17.32
N TRP A 61 -6.98 16.33 -17.99
CA TRP A 61 -6.55 16.04 -19.36
C TRP A 61 -7.62 16.51 -20.35
N TRP A 62 -7.31 17.54 -21.12
CA TRP A 62 -8.18 18.06 -22.17
C TRP A 62 -7.99 17.27 -23.45
N LEU A 63 -9.10 16.80 -24.03
CA LEU A 63 -9.10 15.92 -25.18
C LEU A 63 -9.04 16.71 -26.48
N ASP A 64 -8.06 16.44 -27.34
CA ASP A 64 -7.92 17.09 -28.64
C ASP A 64 -8.76 16.37 -29.71
N PHE A 65 -9.73 17.08 -30.27
CA PHE A 65 -10.64 16.57 -31.28
C PHE A 65 -10.21 16.91 -32.72
N SER A 66 -8.98 17.39 -32.94
CA SER A 66 -8.49 17.90 -34.24
C SER A 66 -8.66 16.90 -35.38
N SER A 67 -8.63 15.61 -35.03
CA SER A 67 -8.81 14.47 -35.92
C SER A 67 -10.25 14.10 -36.27
N MET A 68 -11.27 14.66 -35.61
CA MET A 68 -12.67 14.22 -35.77
C MET A 68 -13.29 14.58 -37.13
N GLY A 69 -12.69 15.55 -37.84
CA GLY A 69 -13.22 16.07 -39.10
C GLY A 69 -14.56 16.81 -38.94
N GLU A 70 -15.33 16.90 -40.04
CA GLU A 70 -16.67 17.51 -40.01
C GLU A 70 -17.76 16.43 -40.03
N ILE A 71 -18.66 16.47 -39.06
CA ILE A 71 -19.59 15.37 -38.80
C ILE A 71 -21.02 15.79 -39.10
N ALA A 72 -21.67 15.07 -40.01
CA ALA A 72 -23.06 15.33 -40.39
C ALA A 72 -24.07 14.71 -39.42
N ALA A 73 -25.34 15.14 -39.52
CA ALA A 73 -26.43 14.55 -38.76
C ALA A 73 -26.53 13.03 -38.99
N GLY A 74 -26.86 12.31 -37.93
CA GLY A 74 -27.01 10.85 -37.93
C GLY A 74 -25.72 10.04 -38.05
N ALA A 75 -24.56 10.70 -38.20
CA ALA A 75 -23.27 10.01 -38.20
C ALA A 75 -22.86 9.57 -36.78
N THR A 76 -21.86 8.70 -36.72
CA THR A 76 -21.21 8.28 -35.47
C THR A 76 -19.71 8.38 -35.66
N VAL A 77 -19.02 8.93 -34.65
CA VAL A 77 -17.56 9.00 -34.60
C VAL A 77 -17.07 8.40 -33.29
N ASP A 78 -15.95 7.69 -33.33
CA ASP A 78 -15.12 7.39 -32.17
C ASP A 78 -13.84 8.22 -32.21
N GLN A 79 -13.36 8.62 -31.04
CA GLN A 79 -12.01 9.12 -30.81
C GLN A 79 -11.42 8.32 -29.66
N SER A 80 -10.22 7.81 -29.86
CA SER A 80 -9.49 7.07 -28.83
C SER A 80 -8.28 7.88 -28.36
N PHE A 81 -8.03 7.86 -27.06
CA PHE A 81 -6.96 8.57 -26.39
C PHE A 81 -6.26 7.61 -25.45
N THR A 82 -4.97 7.81 -25.21
CA THR A 82 -4.23 7.08 -24.16
C THR A 82 -3.64 8.10 -23.21
N VAL A 83 -3.98 7.98 -21.93
CA VAL A 83 -3.50 8.87 -20.85
C VAL A 83 -2.93 7.99 -19.76
N ASN A 84 -1.63 8.11 -19.48
CA ASN A 84 -0.95 7.32 -18.43
C ASN A 84 -1.30 5.81 -18.50
N GLY A 85 -1.23 5.22 -19.70
CA GLY A 85 -1.55 3.79 -19.91
C GLY A 85 -3.05 3.45 -19.95
N VAL A 86 -3.94 4.37 -19.59
CA VAL A 86 -5.40 4.19 -19.69
C VAL A 86 -5.85 4.48 -21.11
N ASP A 87 -6.47 3.49 -21.75
CA ASP A 87 -7.12 3.64 -23.05
C ASP A 87 -8.54 4.17 -22.86
N ILE A 88 -8.79 5.36 -23.38
CA ILE A 88 -10.04 6.07 -23.30
C ILE A 88 -10.66 6.08 -24.70
N THR A 89 -11.96 5.79 -24.79
CA THR A 89 -12.70 5.96 -26.03
C THR A 89 -13.91 6.86 -25.81
N VAL A 90 -14.07 7.87 -26.66
CA VAL A 90 -15.22 8.77 -26.70
C VAL A 90 -15.97 8.55 -28.01
N LEU A 91 -17.22 8.12 -27.91
CA LEU A 91 -18.15 7.95 -29.00
C LEU A 91 -19.10 9.15 -29.04
N ILE A 92 -19.27 9.74 -30.21
CA ILE A 92 -20.25 10.79 -30.47
C ILE A 92 -21.27 10.25 -31.47
N ASP A 93 -22.53 10.20 -31.07
CA ASP A 93 -23.63 9.72 -31.91
C ASP A 93 -24.91 10.53 -31.69
N GLN A 94 -26.00 10.10 -32.34
CA GLN A 94 -27.32 10.76 -32.27
C GLN A 94 -27.27 12.26 -32.61
N ILE A 95 -26.39 12.62 -33.55
CA ILE A 95 -26.17 14.00 -33.95
C ILE A 95 -27.39 14.51 -34.71
N SER A 96 -27.99 15.61 -34.25
CA SER A 96 -29.08 16.28 -34.94
C SER A 96 -28.96 17.80 -34.89
N PHE A 97 -29.58 18.42 -35.90
CA PHE A 97 -29.59 19.86 -36.09
C PHE A 97 -31.03 20.32 -36.28
N GLU A 98 -31.43 21.35 -35.55
CA GLU A 98 -32.76 21.94 -35.58
C GLU A 98 -32.66 23.48 -35.56
N GLY A 99 -33.77 24.15 -35.84
CA GLY A 99 -33.87 25.60 -35.80
C GLY A 99 -33.92 26.23 -37.19
N SER A 100 -33.65 27.54 -37.22
CA SER A 100 -33.64 28.31 -38.46
C SER A 100 -32.30 28.18 -39.17
N VAL A 101 -32.28 28.34 -40.49
CA VAL A 101 -31.07 28.42 -41.31
C VAL A 101 -31.16 29.64 -42.22
N GLU A 102 -30.01 30.12 -42.70
CA GLU A 102 -29.95 31.23 -43.63
C GLU A 102 -30.67 30.90 -44.96
N THR A 103 -31.13 31.95 -45.64
CA THR A 103 -31.73 31.82 -46.97
C THR A 103 -30.72 31.22 -47.95
N GLY A 104 -31.10 30.13 -48.62
CA GLY A 104 -30.21 29.41 -49.55
C GLY A 104 -29.45 28.25 -48.92
N HIS A 105 -29.52 28.09 -47.60
CA HIS A 105 -28.91 27.00 -46.84
C HIS A 105 -29.95 26.01 -46.30
N THR A 106 -29.50 24.82 -45.91
CA THR A 106 -30.36 23.78 -45.31
C THR A 106 -29.73 23.20 -44.04
N LEU A 107 -30.56 22.66 -43.13
CA LEU A 107 -30.07 21.96 -41.93
C LEU A 107 -29.16 20.76 -42.26
N ALA A 108 -29.27 20.18 -43.46
CA ALA A 108 -28.43 19.07 -43.90
C ALA A 108 -26.98 19.50 -44.18
N GLU A 109 -26.69 20.80 -44.27
CA GLU A 109 -25.35 21.34 -44.48
C GLU A 109 -24.60 21.59 -43.15
N GLN A 110 -25.31 21.64 -42.03
CA GLN A 110 -24.70 21.82 -40.72
C GLN A 110 -23.82 20.64 -40.32
N ARG A 111 -22.71 20.93 -39.63
CA ARG A 111 -21.74 19.92 -39.18
C ARG A 111 -21.38 20.15 -37.72
N LEU A 112 -20.99 19.09 -37.04
CA LEU A 112 -20.22 19.17 -35.80
C LEU A 112 -18.73 19.22 -36.17
N ILE A 113 -17.96 20.09 -35.54
CA ILE A 113 -16.52 20.28 -35.82
C ILE A 113 -15.71 20.41 -34.54
N ALA A 114 -14.41 20.13 -34.64
CA ALA A 114 -13.45 20.54 -33.64
C ALA A 114 -13.28 22.08 -33.63
N TYR A 115 -13.03 22.63 -32.45
CA TYR A 115 -12.89 24.07 -32.21
C TYR A 115 -11.67 24.34 -31.33
N THR A 116 -10.91 25.38 -31.68
CA THR A 116 -9.78 25.91 -30.89
C THR A 116 -10.24 27.19 -30.21
N PRO A 117 -10.40 27.19 -28.87
CA PRO A 117 -10.56 28.42 -28.09
C PRO A 117 -9.32 29.33 -28.26
N GLY A 118 -9.51 30.65 -28.25
CA GLY A 118 -8.42 31.64 -28.26
C GLY A 118 -8.42 32.59 -29.46
N GLY A 119 -9.34 32.38 -30.42
CA GLY A 119 -9.43 33.15 -31.66
C GLY A 119 -10.01 34.56 -31.51
N TRP A 120 -10.69 34.85 -30.40
CA TRP A 120 -11.37 36.12 -30.12
C TRP A 120 -10.94 36.69 -28.76
N GLN A 121 -10.91 38.01 -28.64
CA GLN A 121 -10.64 38.65 -27.35
C GLN A 121 -11.75 38.26 -26.36
N GLY A 122 -11.38 37.54 -25.30
CA GLY A 122 -12.32 37.22 -24.24
C GLY A 122 -12.82 35.79 -24.17
N ASP A 123 -12.11 34.81 -24.73
CA ASP A 123 -12.46 33.41 -24.48
C ASP A 123 -11.97 32.99 -23.08
N GLY A 124 -12.89 32.59 -22.20
CA GLY A 124 -12.52 32.36 -20.79
C GLY A 124 -11.71 31.08 -20.61
N PHE A 125 -11.86 30.13 -21.54
CA PHE A 125 -11.29 28.80 -21.44
C PHE A 125 -9.79 28.80 -21.72
N ASP A 126 -9.33 29.44 -22.79
CA ASP A 126 -7.89 29.60 -23.06
C ASP A 126 -7.21 30.45 -21.98
N ASN A 127 -7.87 31.50 -21.48
CA ASN A 127 -7.34 32.28 -20.37
C ASN A 127 -7.14 31.43 -19.09
N MET A 128 -8.02 30.48 -18.82
CA MET A 128 -7.92 29.61 -17.64
C MET A 128 -6.86 28.51 -17.81
N TYR A 129 -6.79 27.85 -18.97
CA TYR A 129 -5.92 26.66 -19.10
C TYR A 129 -4.80 26.79 -20.12
N ASN A 130 -4.89 27.73 -21.06
CA ASN A 130 -3.89 28.04 -22.09
C ASN A 130 -3.28 26.74 -22.63
N ILE A 131 -4.09 25.94 -23.31
CA ILE A 131 -3.78 24.56 -23.69
C ILE A 131 -3.24 24.60 -25.11
N GLY A 132 -1.94 24.41 -25.29
CA GLY A 132 -1.33 24.46 -26.63
C GLY A 132 -0.88 25.85 -27.07
N GLY A 133 -0.85 26.84 -26.17
CA GLY A 133 -0.33 28.19 -26.42
C GLY A 133 -1.42 29.27 -26.32
N PRO A 134 -1.06 30.52 -25.97
CA PRO A 134 -2.04 31.54 -25.62
C PRO A 134 -2.70 32.19 -26.84
N ASN A 135 -3.98 32.53 -26.73
CA ASN A 135 -4.81 33.18 -27.75
C ASN A 135 -4.74 32.43 -29.09
N ALA A 136 -4.61 33.15 -30.21
CA ALA A 136 -4.49 32.59 -31.56
C ALA A 136 -3.23 31.71 -31.78
N ALA A 137 -2.34 31.58 -30.80
CA ALA A 137 -1.23 30.62 -30.84
C ALA A 137 -1.61 29.22 -30.34
N ASN A 138 -2.85 29.02 -29.88
CA ASN A 138 -3.34 27.72 -29.43
C ASN A 138 -3.27 26.69 -30.57
N THR A 139 -2.48 25.63 -30.36
CA THR A 139 -2.28 24.55 -31.34
C THR A 139 -3.20 23.34 -31.15
N LEU A 140 -4.12 23.38 -30.18
CA LEU A 140 -4.97 22.25 -29.82
C LEU A 140 -6.45 22.60 -30.01
N THR A 141 -7.27 21.60 -30.30
CA THR A 141 -8.73 21.76 -30.47
C THR A 141 -9.48 20.99 -29.38
N PRO A 142 -9.46 21.48 -28.13
CA PRO A 142 -10.08 20.77 -27.01
C PRO A 142 -11.61 20.82 -27.02
N ALA A 143 -12.20 21.59 -27.95
CA ALA A 143 -13.61 21.87 -27.98
C ALA A 143 -14.31 21.31 -29.22
N ILE A 144 -15.61 21.09 -29.07
CA ILE A 144 -16.52 20.66 -30.12
C ILE A 144 -17.57 21.75 -30.30
N SER A 145 -17.79 22.17 -31.54
CA SER A 145 -18.70 23.25 -31.89
C SER A 145 -19.60 22.87 -33.06
N SER A 146 -20.75 23.53 -33.16
CA SER A 146 -21.55 23.52 -34.38
C SER A 146 -20.89 24.40 -35.45
N LYS A 147 -20.62 23.81 -36.62
CA LYS A 147 -20.24 24.54 -37.83
C LYS A 147 -21.50 24.97 -38.58
N TYR A 148 -21.66 26.27 -38.68
CA TYR A 148 -22.64 26.89 -39.57
C TYR A 148 -22.09 26.99 -41.00
N THR A 149 -22.92 26.67 -41.99
CA THR A 149 -22.68 27.05 -43.38
C THR A 149 -23.27 28.44 -43.61
N GLY A 150 -22.38 29.40 -43.91
CA GLY A 150 -22.68 30.84 -43.92
C GLY A 150 -22.32 31.48 -42.57
N ASP A 151 -21.14 32.08 -42.43
CA ASP A 151 -20.67 32.72 -41.18
C ASP A 151 -21.64 33.83 -40.75
N TYR A 152 -22.33 33.65 -39.62
CA TYR A 152 -23.38 34.57 -39.18
C TYR A 152 -23.29 34.98 -37.71
N PRO A 153 -22.35 35.84 -37.30
CA PRO A 153 -22.58 36.67 -36.13
C PRO A 153 -23.68 37.70 -36.45
N GLY A 154 -24.80 37.69 -35.71
CA GLY A 154 -25.70 38.85 -35.61
C GLY A 154 -27.07 38.85 -36.34
N THR A 155 -27.56 37.74 -36.90
CA THR A 155 -28.89 37.70 -37.55
C THR A 155 -30.09 37.45 -36.65
N GLY A 156 -29.88 36.88 -35.46
CA GLY A 156 -30.96 36.46 -34.57
C GLY A 156 -31.65 35.15 -35.01
N LEU A 157 -31.06 34.38 -35.93
CA LEU A 157 -31.54 33.04 -36.28
C LEU A 157 -30.99 32.02 -35.28
N MET A 158 -31.86 31.35 -34.52
CA MET A 158 -31.45 30.35 -33.54
C MET A 158 -31.31 28.95 -34.14
N SER A 159 -30.22 28.27 -33.77
CA SER A 159 -29.99 26.85 -34.06
C SER A 159 -29.87 26.03 -32.79
N ILE A 160 -30.22 24.74 -32.91
CA ILE A 160 -30.06 23.77 -31.84
C ILE A 160 -29.28 22.59 -32.39
N THR A 161 -28.11 22.34 -31.82
CA THR A 161 -27.30 21.15 -32.08
C THR A 161 -27.43 20.19 -30.92
N ARG A 162 -27.75 18.93 -31.22
CA ARG A 162 -27.79 17.86 -30.21
C ARG A 162 -26.88 16.72 -30.61
N PHE A 163 -26.25 16.11 -29.63
CA PHE A 163 -25.49 14.89 -29.79
C PHE A 163 -25.35 14.17 -28.46
N ARG A 164 -25.06 12.88 -28.50
CA ARG A 164 -24.77 12.09 -27.33
C ARG A 164 -23.29 11.72 -27.32
N LEU A 165 -22.64 12.01 -26.21
CA LEU A 165 -21.31 11.54 -25.86
C LEU A 165 -21.45 10.26 -25.06
N ARG A 166 -20.69 9.23 -25.42
CA ARG A 166 -20.54 8.01 -24.62
C ARG A 166 -19.06 7.75 -24.47
N ALA A 167 -18.59 7.62 -23.24
CA ALA A 167 -17.19 7.35 -23.02
C ALA A 167 -16.96 6.26 -22.01
N TYR A 168 -15.85 5.60 -22.21
CA TYR A 168 -15.37 4.58 -21.34
C TYR A 168 -13.86 4.54 -21.39
N ALA A 169 -13.29 4.07 -20.31
CA ALA A 169 -11.87 3.92 -20.17
C ALA A 169 -11.55 2.52 -19.70
N THR A 170 -10.46 1.97 -20.23
CA THR A 170 -9.94 0.70 -19.80
C THR A 170 -8.46 0.79 -19.56
N LEU A 171 -7.99 0.15 -18.50
CA LEU A 171 -6.59 -0.12 -18.29
C LEU A 171 -6.37 -1.62 -18.45
N ASN A 172 -5.49 -2.03 -19.36
CA ASN A 172 -5.25 -3.44 -19.66
C ASN A 172 -6.55 -4.24 -19.96
N GLY A 173 -7.56 -3.57 -20.52
CA GLY A 173 -8.87 -4.13 -20.83
C GLY A 173 -9.86 -4.21 -19.66
N LEU A 174 -9.47 -3.81 -18.45
CA LEU A 174 -10.36 -3.71 -17.30
C LEU A 174 -11.03 -2.33 -17.23
N PRO A 175 -12.34 -2.23 -16.95
CA PRO A 175 -13.04 -0.95 -16.79
C PRO A 175 -12.41 -0.09 -15.70
N VAL A 176 -12.19 1.20 -15.99
CA VAL A 176 -11.82 2.20 -14.99
C VAL A 176 -12.86 3.30 -14.91
N ASP A 177 -12.83 4.04 -13.81
CA ASP A 177 -13.75 5.15 -13.61
C ASP A 177 -13.39 6.32 -14.51
N LEU A 178 -14.39 7.13 -14.79
CA LEU A 178 -14.22 8.28 -15.64
C LEU A 178 -14.92 9.48 -15.02
N ALA A 179 -14.17 10.56 -14.78
CA ALA A 179 -14.76 11.88 -14.59
C ALA A 179 -14.71 12.66 -15.89
N PHE A 180 -15.87 13.16 -16.28
CA PHE A 180 -16.07 14.01 -17.44
C PHE A 180 -16.20 15.45 -17.02
N LEU A 181 -15.35 16.29 -17.59
CA LEU A 181 -15.42 17.73 -17.46
C LEU A 181 -16.05 18.32 -18.72
N PHE A 182 -17.03 19.17 -18.48
CA PHE A 182 -17.82 19.88 -19.46
C PHE A 182 -17.65 21.37 -19.20
N ALA A 183 -17.03 22.08 -20.14
CA ALA A 183 -16.79 23.50 -20.03
C ALA A 183 -17.42 24.23 -21.22
N ASN A 184 -18.04 25.38 -20.96
CA ASN A 184 -18.30 26.34 -22.02
C ASN A 184 -16.94 26.83 -22.56
N ALA A 185 -16.71 26.69 -23.88
CA ALA A 185 -15.44 27.01 -24.53
C ALA A 185 -15.55 28.21 -25.48
N GLU A 186 -16.76 28.52 -25.93
CA GLU A 186 -17.08 29.70 -26.73
C GLU A 186 -18.55 30.07 -26.52
N ASP A 187 -18.85 31.37 -26.48
CA ASP A 187 -20.21 31.90 -26.42
C ASP A 187 -20.30 33.15 -27.31
N ASP A 188 -21.17 33.13 -28.32
CA ASP A 188 -21.35 34.25 -29.24
C ASP A 188 -22.39 35.23 -28.71
N TYR A 189 -21.96 36.26 -27.99
CA TYR A 189 -22.85 37.30 -27.47
C TYR A 189 -23.37 38.21 -28.62
N SER A 190 -24.58 37.94 -29.12
CA SER A 190 -25.28 38.83 -30.06
C SER A 190 -26.63 39.28 -29.49
N SER A 191 -26.68 40.44 -28.84
CA SER A 191 -27.95 41.13 -28.51
C SER A 191 -28.64 41.76 -29.72
N THR A 192 -28.17 41.53 -30.94
CA THR A 192 -28.78 42.04 -32.17
C THR A 192 -30.02 41.22 -32.53
N ASN A 193 -31.16 41.91 -32.64
CA ASN A 193 -32.48 41.41 -33.10
C ASN A 193 -33.45 40.77 -32.09
N GLY A 194 -33.38 41.13 -30.80
CA GLY A 194 -34.48 40.83 -29.86
C GLY A 194 -34.56 39.39 -29.34
N VAL A 195 -33.51 38.59 -29.59
CA VAL A 195 -33.22 37.36 -28.86
C VAL A 195 -32.61 37.75 -27.50
N THR A 196 -33.11 37.17 -26.41
CA THR A 196 -32.59 37.48 -25.07
C THR A 196 -31.35 36.64 -24.79
N THR A 197 -30.46 37.11 -23.92
CA THR A 197 -29.21 36.41 -23.57
C THR A 197 -29.45 35.07 -22.84
N GLU A 198 -30.67 34.79 -22.37
CA GLU A 198 -31.02 33.49 -21.79
C GLU A 198 -31.41 32.44 -22.83
N ASP A 199 -31.59 32.84 -24.10
CA ASP A 199 -32.00 31.95 -25.17
C ASP A 199 -30.81 31.13 -25.73
N GLU A 200 -29.57 31.56 -25.48
CA GLU A 200 -28.34 30.84 -25.83
C GLU A 200 -27.77 30.11 -24.61
N TYR A 201 -27.42 28.84 -24.79
CA TYR A 201 -26.91 28.00 -23.72
C TYR A 201 -26.26 26.72 -24.21
N GLU A 202 -25.35 26.20 -23.39
CA GLU A 202 -24.93 24.81 -23.45
C GLU A 202 -25.53 24.03 -22.29
N GLN A 203 -25.94 22.81 -22.59
CA GLN A 203 -26.58 21.93 -21.63
C GLN A 203 -26.03 20.52 -21.77
N ALA A 204 -25.90 19.85 -20.64
CA ALA A 204 -25.49 18.46 -20.54
C ALA A 204 -26.39 17.72 -19.55
N SER A 205 -26.88 16.54 -19.92
CA SER A 205 -27.48 15.58 -18.98
C SER A 205 -26.64 14.32 -18.93
N THR A 206 -26.53 13.65 -17.78
CA THR A 206 -25.62 12.51 -17.56
C THR A 206 -26.34 11.30 -16.96
N ASN A 207 -25.89 10.09 -17.33
CA ASN A 207 -26.27 8.85 -16.62
C ASN A 207 -25.32 8.52 -15.46
N GLY A 208 -24.31 9.36 -15.25
CA GLY A 208 -23.37 9.26 -14.13
C GLY A 208 -23.93 9.89 -12.85
N SER A 209 -23.00 10.17 -11.94
CA SER A 209 -23.24 10.96 -10.75
C SER A 209 -23.69 12.38 -11.13
N PRO A 210 -24.40 13.07 -10.22
CA PRO A 210 -24.84 14.44 -10.47
C PRO A 210 -23.69 15.39 -10.83
N TRP A 211 -23.97 16.34 -11.70
CA TRP A 211 -23.04 17.40 -12.10
C TRP A 211 -22.67 18.28 -10.91
N ARG A 212 -21.38 18.63 -10.83
CA ARG A 212 -20.80 19.52 -9.83
C ARG A 212 -19.95 20.59 -10.49
N ILE A 213 -19.89 21.77 -9.88
CA ILE A 213 -19.03 22.84 -10.36
C ILE A 213 -17.59 22.49 -10.00
N SER A 214 -16.74 22.20 -10.99
CA SER A 214 -15.31 21.95 -10.78
C SER A 214 -14.53 23.25 -10.61
N GLU A 215 -14.78 24.23 -11.46
CA GLU A 215 -14.05 25.50 -11.47
C GLU A 215 -14.88 26.59 -12.15
N ARG A 216 -14.61 27.85 -11.82
CA ARG A 216 -15.18 29.02 -12.50
C ARG A 216 -14.10 30.08 -12.67
N LYS A 217 -14.14 30.82 -13.78
CA LYS A 217 -13.28 32.00 -13.93
C LYS A 217 -13.66 33.05 -12.88
N VAL A 218 -12.63 33.65 -12.29
CA VAL A 218 -12.71 34.81 -11.41
C VAL A 218 -12.06 35.98 -12.15
N ASP A 219 -12.64 37.18 -12.09
CA ASP A 219 -11.99 38.37 -12.65
C ASP A 219 -10.78 38.82 -11.81
N ALA A 220 -10.06 39.84 -12.29
CA ALA A 220 -8.83 40.32 -11.65
C ALA A 220 -9.07 40.89 -10.24
N GLU A 221 -10.32 41.26 -9.93
CA GLU A 221 -10.78 41.81 -8.67
C GLU A 221 -11.30 40.73 -7.70
N GLY A 222 -11.32 39.46 -8.12
CA GLY A 222 -11.78 38.34 -7.30
C GLY A 222 -13.30 38.13 -7.29
N THR A 223 -14.02 38.78 -8.20
CA THR A 223 -15.47 38.62 -8.38
C THR A 223 -15.79 37.48 -9.35
N LEU A 224 -16.84 36.72 -9.05
CA LEU A 224 -17.28 35.60 -9.86
C LEU A 224 -17.94 36.07 -11.16
N ALA A 225 -17.61 35.34 -12.22
CA ALA A 225 -18.11 35.50 -13.58
C ALA A 225 -19.65 35.37 -13.74
N TYR A 226 -20.23 36.20 -14.62
CA TYR A 226 -21.67 36.36 -14.89
C TYR A 226 -22.35 35.22 -15.70
N LYS A 227 -22.16 33.95 -15.32
CA LYS A 227 -22.93 32.83 -15.93
C LYS A 227 -24.10 32.43 -15.05
N LYS A 228 -25.25 32.19 -15.68
CA LYS A 228 -26.39 31.56 -15.02
C LYS A 228 -26.22 30.05 -15.14
N LEU A 229 -26.16 29.39 -13.98
CA LEU A 229 -26.07 27.94 -13.90
C LEU A 229 -27.41 27.39 -13.41
N THR A 230 -28.03 26.54 -14.22
CA THR A 230 -29.30 25.90 -13.87
C THR A 230 -29.10 24.39 -13.74
N PHE A 231 -29.55 23.83 -12.63
CA PHE A 231 -29.49 22.39 -12.37
C PHE A 231 -30.91 21.83 -12.23
N TRP A 232 -31.13 20.63 -12.77
CA TRP A 232 -32.38 19.90 -12.58
C TRP A 232 -32.13 18.38 -12.61
N ASP A 233 -33.20 17.61 -12.39
CA ASP A 233 -33.16 16.14 -12.31
C ASP A 233 -32.16 15.63 -11.26
N ASN A 234 -32.24 16.13 -10.04
CA ASN A 234 -31.26 15.85 -8.97
C ASN A 234 -29.82 16.15 -9.39
N ASN A 235 -29.65 17.25 -10.14
CA ASN A 235 -28.39 17.71 -10.72
C ASN A 235 -27.79 16.74 -11.76
N GLN A 236 -28.53 15.74 -12.27
CA GLN A 236 -28.08 14.97 -13.43
C GLN A 236 -28.15 15.76 -14.73
N SER A 237 -28.75 16.95 -14.70
CA SER A 237 -28.76 17.88 -15.82
C SER A 237 -28.24 19.25 -15.38
N VAL A 238 -27.41 19.87 -16.23
CA VAL A 238 -26.87 21.21 -16.06
C VAL A 238 -27.04 22.03 -17.33
N ARG A 239 -27.27 23.33 -17.17
CA ARG A 239 -27.24 24.34 -18.22
C ARG A 239 -26.34 25.50 -17.82
N ILE A 240 -25.49 25.92 -18.74
CA ILE A 240 -24.69 27.13 -18.68
C ILE A 240 -25.30 28.12 -19.69
N SER A 241 -25.76 29.28 -19.23
CA SER A 241 -26.28 30.35 -20.09
C SER A 241 -25.70 31.71 -19.66
N ALA A 242 -25.85 32.74 -20.49
CA ALA A 242 -25.44 34.09 -20.10
C ALA A 242 -26.29 34.61 -18.92
N GLY A 243 -25.65 35.31 -17.97
CA GLY A 243 -26.31 35.97 -16.85
C GLY A 243 -27.04 37.23 -17.32
N ALA A 244 -28.34 37.31 -17.07
CA ALA A 244 -29.19 38.41 -17.53
C ALA A 244 -28.85 39.74 -16.83
N THR A 245 -28.13 40.64 -17.51
CA THR A 245 -28.28 42.08 -17.28
C THR A 245 -28.25 42.82 -18.62
N PRO A 246 -29.39 43.34 -19.09
CA PRO A 246 -29.45 44.13 -20.32
C PRO A 246 -28.53 45.35 -20.24
N GLY A 247 -27.57 45.47 -21.16
CA GLY A 247 -26.75 46.66 -21.33
C GLY A 247 -25.43 46.72 -20.55
N GLN A 248 -25.05 45.71 -19.77
CA GLN A 248 -23.68 45.57 -19.27
C GLN A 248 -22.90 44.57 -20.13
N TYR A 249 -22.17 45.12 -21.09
CA TYR A 249 -21.25 44.41 -21.95
C TYR A 249 -20.01 44.03 -21.14
N THR A 250 -19.90 42.77 -20.71
CA THR A 250 -18.61 42.26 -20.24
C THR A 250 -17.92 41.61 -21.43
N ASN A 251 -16.94 42.33 -21.94
CA ASN A 251 -16.06 41.85 -23.00
C ASN A 251 -15.25 40.69 -22.41
N GLY A 252 -15.67 39.46 -22.71
CA GLY A 252 -14.83 38.30 -22.55
C GLY A 252 -14.87 37.54 -21.23
N GLY A 253 -15.23 36.26 -21.33
CA GLY A 253 -14.36 35.25 -20.74
C GLY A 253 -14.82 34.66 -19.44
N ASN A 254 -16.09 34.32 -19.34
CA ASN A 254 -16.66 33.68 -18.17
C ASN A 254 -16.89 32.19 -18.47
N VAL A 255 -16.08 31.31 -17.86
CA VAL A 255 -16.20 29.86 -18.03
C VAL A 255 -16.62 29.23 -16.71
N ALA A 256 -17.60 28.33 -16.79
CA ALA A 256 -17.92 27.39 -15.74
C ALA A 256 -17.56 25.99 -16.23
N ILE A 257 -16.90 25.23 -15.36
CA ILE A 257 -16.47 23.86 -15.64
C ILE A 257 -17.27 22.95 -14.74
N MET A 258 -18.00 22.04 -15.35
CA MET A 258 -18.89 21.10 -14.72
C MET A 258 -18.26 19.72 -14.78
N ALA A 259 -18.35 18.96 -13.71
CA ALA A 259 -17.85 17.59 -13.65
C ALA A 259 -18.97 16.59 -13.32
N THR A 260 -18.99 15.46 -14.02
CA THR A 260 -19.78 14.27 -13.68
C THR A 260 -18.85 13.07 -13.65
N ARG A 261 -19.26 11.98 -12.98
CA ARG A 261 -18.48 10.75 -12.91
C ARG A 261 -19.32 9.52 -13.16
N LYS A 262 -18.69 8.45 -13.61
CA LYS A 262 -19.30 7.13 -13.61
C LYS A 262 -18.26 6.07 -13.29
N GLU A 263 -18.68 5.10 -12.48
CA GLU A 263 -17.84 4.03 -11.98
C GLU A 263 -17.76 2.89 -13.01
N ALA A 264 -16.59 2.25 -13.10
CA ALA A 264 -16.31 1.08 -13.91
C ALA A 264 -16.86 1.20 -15.35
N THR A 265 -16.46 2.26 -16.04
CA THR A 265 -16.95 2.55 -17.39
C THR A 265 -16.40 1.55 -18.40
N SER A 266 -17.26 1.00 -19.25
CA SER A 266 -16.88 0.06 -20.29
C SER A 266 -17.69 0.29 -21.55
N ALA A 267 -17.33 -0.35 -22.66
CA ALA A 267 -18.09 -0.24 -23.91
C ALA A 267 -19.58 -0.59 -23.76
N VAL A 268 -19.92 -1.48 -22.81
CA VAL A 268 -21.31 -1.88 -22.50
C VAL A 268 -21.97 -1.03 -21.41
N ASN A 269 -21.18 -0.34 -20.59
CA ASN A 269 -21.66 0.56 -19.54
C ASN A 269 -20.90 1.90 -19.59
N PRO A 270 -21.02 2.68 -20.68
CA PRO A 270 -20.29 3.93 -20.81
C PRO A 270 -20.88 5.03 -19.92
N LEU A 271 -20.05 6.00 -19.54
CA LEU A 271 -20.54 7.30 -19.08
C LEU A 271 -21.19 7.98 -20.29
N GLU A 272 -22.48 8.24 -20.19
CA GLU A 272 -23.24 8.86 -21.27
C GLU A 272 -23.65 10.26 -20.87
N SER A 273 -23.44 11.22 -21.78
CA SER A 273 -23.97 12.56 -21.65
C SER A 273 -24.65 13.05 -22.93
N ASN A 274 -25.89 13.54 -22.81
CA ASN A 274 -26.59 14.18 -23.92
C ASN A 274 -26.29 15.68 -23.89
N ILE A 275 -25.70 16.18 -24.96
CA ILE A 275 -25.30 17.57 -25.11
C ILE A 275 -26.30 18.31 -25.99
N VAL A 276 -26.62 19.53 -25.59
CA VAL A 276 -27.43 20.48 -26.37
C VAL A 276 -26.69 21.81 -26.42
N LEU A 277 -26.43 22.30 -27.63
CA LEU A 277 -25.89 23.63 -27.89
C LEU A 277 -26.99 24.46 -28.55
N VAL A 278 -27.36 25.58 -27.95
CA VAL A 278 -28.38 26.49 -28.48
C VAL A 278 -27.75 27.87 -28.66
N GLY A 279 -27.84 28.42 -29.86
CA GLY A 279 -27.26 29.73 -30.16
C GLY A 279 -27.63 30.27 -31.54
N ALA A 280 -27.56 31.59 -31.67
CA ALA A 280 -27.59 32.34 -32.91
C ALA A 280 -26.19 32.56 -33.51
N GLY A 281 -25.17 31.91 -32.95
CA GLY A 281 -23.77 31.91 -33.36
C GLY A 281 -23.06 30.58 -33.11
N ARG A 282 -21.73 30.61 -32.96
CA ARG A 282 -20.90 29.41 -32.68
C ARG A 282 -20.85 29.11 -31.18
N GLY A 283 -21.66 28.16 -30.72
CA GLY A 283 -21.51 27.57 -29.38
C GLY A 283 -20.46 26.46 -29.39
N ALA A 284 -19.58 26.41 -28.38
CA ALA A 284 -18.56 25.38 -28.27
C ALA A 284 -18.42 24.85 -26.84
N ILE A 285 -18.20 23.53 -26.72
CA ILE A 285 -17.93 22.89 -25.43
C ILE A 285 -16.55 22.25 -25.44
N ALA A 286 -15.75 22.50 -24.40
CA ALA A 286 -14.51 21.77 -24.17
C ALA A 286 -14.77 20.54 -23.31
N LEU A 287 -14.12 19.43 -23.68
CA LEU A 287 -14.23 18.17 -22.96
C LEU A 287 -12.89 17.81 -22.33
N GLY A 288 -12.93 17.61 -21.02
CA GLY A 288 -11.80 17.16 -20.24
C GLY A 288 -12.12 15.83 -19.55
N ILE A 289 -11.08 15.10 -19.21
CA ILE A 289 -11.17 13.92 -18.37
C ILE A 289 -10.24 14.12 -17.18
N ALA A 290 -10.75 13.83 -15.99
CA ALA A 290 -9.91 13.69 -14.81
C ALA A 290 -9.68 12.21 -14.53
N ILE A 291 -8.41 11.82 -14.56
CA ILE A 291 -7.88 10.56 -14.07
C ILE A 291 -6.76 10.98 -13.12
N SER A 292 -6.93 10.75 -11.82
CA SER A 292 -5.83 10.90 -10.87
C SER A 292 -5.27 9.52 -10.56
N ILE A 293 -3.95 9.44 -10.64
CA ILE A 293 -3.20 8.27 -10.25
C ILE A 293 -2.30 8.74 -9.13
N ASP A 294 -2.35 8.00 -8.05
CA ASP A 294 -1.37 8.03 -6.98
C ASP A 294 -0.35 6.91 -7.26
N HIS A 295 0.93 7.26 -7.21
CA HIS A 295 2.03 6.40 -7.60
C HIS A 295 2.92 6.09 -6.40
N GLY A 296 3.25 4.82 -6.19
CA GLY A 296 4.31 4.48 -5.24
C GLY A 296 5.68 4.96 -5.72
N ASP A 297 6.58 5.23 -4.79
CA ASP A 297 7.85 5.88 -5.04
C ASP A 297 9.07 5.09 -4.49
N ALA A 298 8.84 3.88 -3.96
CA ALA A 298 9.91 2.94 -3.59
C ALA A 298 10.89 2.72 -4.77
N PRO A 299 12.15 2.29 -4.53
CA PRO A 299 13.09 2.06 -5.61
C PRO A 299 12.50 1.20 -6.73
N SER A 300 12.83 1.51 -7.98
CA SER A 300 12.22 0.87 -9.16
C SER A 300 12.29 -0.66 -9.20
N SER A 301 13.14 -1.30 -8.40
CA SER A 301 13.19 -2.76 -8.25
C SER A 301 11.93 -3.34 -7.60
N TYR A 302 11.21 -2.56 -6.79
CA TYR A 302 9.92 -2.92 -6.18
C TYR A 302 8.72 -2.70 -7.12
N GLY A 303 8.97 -2.15 -8.31
CA GLY A 303 7.99 -1.95 -9.37
C GLY A 303 6.98 -0.82 -9.12
N ASP A 304 6.27 -0.50 -10.18
CA ASP A 304 5.36 0.63 -10.27
C ASP A 304 4.03 0.27 -9.58
N ALA A 305 3.74 0.87 -8.42
CA ALA A 305 2.40 0.80 -7.84
C ALA A 305 1.58 1.99 -8.30
N GLU A 306 0.33 1.72 -8.68
CA GLU A 306 -0.59 2.74 -9.16
C GLU A 306 -1.96 2.53 -8.52
N ASN A 307 -2.50 3.59 -7.92
CA ASN A 307 -3.85 3.64 -7.39
C ASN A 307 -4.64 4.75 -8.10
N PHE A 308 -5.72 4.35 -8.77
CA PHE A 308 -6.66 5.33 -9.28
C PHE A 308 -7.50 5.89 -8.14
N TYR A 309 -7.61 7.20 -8.15
CA TYR A 309 -8.62 7.89 -7.37
C TYR A 309 -9.20 9.05 -8.18
N LEU A 310 -10.34 9.57 -7.73
CA LEU A 310 -11.07 10.56 -8.50
C LEU A 310 -10.95 11.96 -7.90
N ALA A 311 -10.08 12.78 -8.48
CA ALA A 311 -10.01 14.19 -8.15
C ALA A 311 -11.13 15.00 -8.84
N THR A 312 -12.35 14.99 -8.32
CA THR A 312 -13.34 16.00 -8.74
C THR A 312 -13.19 17.26 -7.90
N GLY A 313 -12.79 18.37 -8.51
CA GLY A 313 -12.69 19.66 -7.84
C GLY A 313 -14.00 20.14 -7.19
N GLN A 314 -13.91 20.53 -5.92
CA GLN A 314 -14.18 21.89 -5.40
C GLN A 314 -15.58 22.52 -5.48
N GLY A 315 -16.64 21.80 -5.87
CA GLY A 315 -18.01 22.32 -5.88
C GLY A 315 -18.93 21.67 -4.84
N GLY A 316 -19.47 22.48 -3.92
CA GLY A 316 -20.63 22.07 -3.10
C GLY A 316 -21.81 21.66 -3.98
N ASN A 317 -22.61 20.69 -3.53
CA ASN A 317 -23.79 20.21 -4.24
C ASN A 317 -24.86 21.33 -4.25
N PRO A 318 -25.14 22.01 -5.38
CA PRO A 318 -26.19 23.01 -5.38
C PRO A 318 -27.52 22.29 -5.44
N ALA A 319 -28.26 22.19 -4.34
CA ALA A 319 -29.49 21.40 -4.30
C ALA A 319 -30.52 21.90 -5.34
N ASN A 320 -30.69 21.26 -6.50
CA ASN A 320 -31.72 21.56 -7.53
C ASN A 320 -32.09 23.06 -7.64
N THR A 321 -31.06 23.92 -7.74
CA THR A 321 -31.17 25.38 -7.58
C THR A 321 -30.61 26.07 -8.82
N THR A 322 -31.30 27.10 -9.28
CA THR A 322 -30.73 28.06 -10.24
C THR A 322 -29.80 29.01 -9.47
N ILE A 323 -28.52 29.01 -9.81
CA ILE A 323 -27.55 29.94 -9.25
C ILE A 323 -27.48 31.16 -10.17
N HIS A 324 -27.90 32.31 -9.64
CA HIS A 324 -27.72 33.63 -10.25
C HIS A 324 -26.53 34.29 -9.58
N ASP A 325 -25.47 34.59 -10.32
CA ASP A 325 -24.43 35.54 -9.89
C ASP A 325 -24.90 36.95 -10.28
N GLU A 326 -25.65 37.61 -9.40
CA GLU A 326 -26.06 39.00 -9.59
C GLU A 326 -24.94 39.97 -9.15
N TYR A 327 -24.75 41.03 -9.94
CA TYR A 327 -23.85 42.14 -9.64
C TYR A 327 -24.15 42.73 -8.26
N LEU A 328 -23.20 42.67 -7.32
CA LEU A 328 -23.18 43.59 -6.19
C LEU A 328 -22.84 44.97 -6.74
N SER A 329 -23.85 45.75 -7.11
CA SER A 329 -23.67 47.17 -7.36
C SER A 329 -22.99 47.79 -6.15
N GLU A 330 -21.91 48.54 -6.40
CA GLU A 330 -21.05 49.24 -5.44
C GLU A 330 -21.64 49.32 -4.01
N GLY A 331 -21.23 48.39 -3.14
CA GLY A 331 -21.51 48.45 -1.70
C GLY A 331 -22.77 47.74 -1.17
N GLY A 332 -23.47 46.94 -1.97
CA GLY A 332 -24.58 46.09 -1.48
C GLY A 332 -24.12 44.77 -0.87
N SER A 333 -24.74 44.32 0.23
CA SER A 333 -24.61 42.96 0.75
C SER A 333 -25.45 41.99 -0.09
N ALA A 334 -24.90 40.80 -0.39
CA ALA A 334 -25.55 39.78 -1.21
C ALA A 334 -26.97 39.42 -0.72
N PRO A 335 -27.95 39.27 -1.62
CA PRO A 335 -29.31 38.88 -1.22
C PRO A 335 -29.29 37.48 -0.60
N ALA A 336 -30.11 37.28 0.43
CA ALA A 336 -30.26 36.00 1.11
C ALA A 336 -30.73 34.92 0.11
N GLY A 337 -29.80 34.09 -0.36
CA GLY A 337 -30.04 33.05 -1.36
C GLY A 337 -28.88 32.81 -2.34
N SER A 338 -27.93 33.74 -2.46
CA SER A 338 -26.71 33.54 -3.26
C SER A 338 -25.74 32.60 -2.55
N ILE A 339 -25.52 31.39 -3.08
CA ILE A 339 -24.48 30.48 -2.59
C ILE A 339 -23.14 30.97 -3.13
N VAL A 340 -22.40 31.71 -2.30
CA VAL A 340 -20.98 31.97 -2.51
C VAL A 340 -20.24 30.66 -2.21
N ILE A 341 -19.90 29.90 -3.26
CA ILE A 341 -18.92 28.81 -3.13
C ILE A 341 -17.54 29.48 -3.11
N ALA A 342 -17.02 29.70 -1.90
CA ALA A 342 -15.64 30.17 -1.71
C ALA A 342 -14.64 29.22 -2.39
N PRO A 343 -13.46 29.70 -2.82
CA PRO A 343 -12.36 28.83 -3.23
C PRO A 343 -11.80 28.16 -1.97
N SER A 344 -12.47 27.12 -1.49
CA SER A 344 -12.05 26.35 -0.32
C SER A 344 -11.34 25.09 -0.79
N ALA A 345 -10.03 25.03 -0.53
CA ALA A 345 -9.10 23.90 -0.64
C ALA A 345 -9.68 22.53 -1.02
N GLY A 346 -9.04 21.87 -2.00
CA GLY A 346 -9.37 20.58 -2.61
C GLY A 346 -10.30 19.70 -1.78
N ILE A 347 -11.58 19.56 -2.15
CA ILE A 347 -12.51 18.54 -1.66
C ILE A 347 -12.64 17.53 -2.78
N LEU A 348 -11.72 16.58 -2.77
CA LEU A 348 -11.90 15.30 -3.44
C LEU A 348 -12.75 14.42 -2.52
N ASP A 349 -13.46 13.46 -3.11
CA ASP A 349 -14.64 12.79 -2.54
C ASP A 349 -14.43 12.25 -1.10
N PRO A 350 -15.29 12.58 -0.10
CA PRO A 350 -15.28 11.92 1.20
C PRO A 350 -15.57 10.40 1.15
N LEU A 351 -15.65 9.80 -0.05
CA LEU A 351 -15.85 8.38 -0.27
C LEU A 351 -14.58 7.66 -0.76
N THR A 352 -13.50 8.36 -1.12
CA THR A 352 -12.27 7.68 -1.52
C THR A 352 -11.58 7.10 -0.29
N PRO A 353 -11.35 5.78 -0.24
CA PRO A 353 -10.62 5.17 0.87
C PRO A 353 -9.15 5.61 0.80
N ARG A 354 -8.53 5.86 1.95
CA ARG A 354 -7.14 6.31 2.04
C ARG A 354 -6.50 5.84 3.35
N LEU A 355 -5.20 5.72 3.33
CA LEU A 355 -4.35 5.53 4.49
C LEU A 355 -4.24 6.88 5.23
N GLY A 356 -4.07 6.81 6.55
CA GLY A 356 -3.89 8.03 7.35
C GLY A 356 -5.07 9.00 7.33
N THR A 357 -4.74 10.29 7.39
CA THR A 357 -5.71 11.38 7.59
C THR A 357 -5.64 12.46 6.52
N ASN A 358 -4.47 12.64 5.92
CA ASN A 358 -4.25 13.52 4.80
C ASN A 358 -4.96 12.96 3.57
N ARG A 359 -4.87 13.68 2.46
CA ARG A 359 -5.67 13.40 1.26
C ARG A 359 -4.70 12.99 0.18
N THR A 360 -5.06 11.93 -0.54
CA THR A 360 -4.30 11.43 -1.68
C THR A 360 -3.99 12.52 -2.70
N ASP A 361 -2.73 12.56 -3.10
CA ASP A 361 -2.06 13.52 -3.97
C ASP A 361 -1.99 12.96 -5.41
N PRO A 362 -2.15 13.76 -6.50
CA PRO A 362 -2.07 13.21 -7.86
C PRO A 362 -0.64 13.33 -8.39
N ASP A 363 0.01 12.20 -8.58
CA ASP A 363 1.36 12.18 -9.12
C ASP A 363 1.39 12.22 -10.65
N PRO A 364 2.18 13.13 -11.24
CA PRO A 364 2.29 13.19 -12.69
C PRO A 364 3.05 11.98 -13.27
N ALA A 365 3.82 11.25 -12.46
CA ALA A 365 4.52 9.98 -12.76
C ALA A 365 5.15 9.39 -11.48
N GLY A 366 5.45 8.08 -11.45
CA GLY A 366 6.18 7.44 -10.35
C GLY A 366 7.55 8.08 -10.12
N ALA A 367 7.76 8.58 -8.91
CA ALA A 367 8.91 9.39 -8.54
C ALA A 367 9.99 8.58 -7.80
N PHE A 368 10.35 7.40 -8.31
CA PHE A 368 11.22 6.45 -7.60
C PHE A 368 12.44 7.09 -6.95
N SER A 369 12.57 6.85 -5.65
CA SER A 369 13.63 7.44 -4.84
C SER A 369 14.31 6.38 -3.98
N VAL A 370 15.53 6.69 -3.51
CA VAL A 370 16.24 5.78 -2.59
C VAL A 370 15.63 5.85 -1.19
N GLU A 371 14.96 6.94 -0.83
CA GLU A 371 14.39 7.12 0.50
C GLU A 371 12.89 6.82 0.58
N ALA A 372 12.23 6.51 -0.55
CA ALA A 372 10.78 6.52 -0.65
C ALA A 372 10.21 7.87 -0.17
N ASP A 373 10.70 8.96 -0.78
CA ASP A 373 10.26 10.36 -0.57
C ASP A 373 10.26 11.24 -1.85
N GLY A 374 10.23 10.63 -3.03
CA GLY A 374 10.48 11.30 -4.31
C GLY A 374 9.35 12.22 -4.78
N ASP A 375 8.12 11.94 -4.40
CA ASP A 375 6.93 12.79 -4.58
C ASP A 375 6.83 13.89 -3.50
N ASN A 376 7.27 13.60 -2.28
CA ASN A 376 7.33 14.54 -1.14
C ASN A 376 8.22 15.76 -1.40
N ALA A 377 9.22 15.62 -2.26
CA ALA A 377 10.15 16.68 -2.63
C ALA A 377 9.54 17.76 -3.55
N ALA A 378 8.34 17.55 -4.12
CA ALA A 378 7.72 18.45 -5.09
C ALA A 378 6.99 19.67 -4.48
N GLY A 379 7.00 19.84 -3.15
CA GLY A 379 6.38 20.98 -2.47
C GLY A 379 4.84 20.98 -2.53
N ARG A 380 4.25 19.81 -2.73
CA ARG A 380 2.80 19.60 -2.65
C ARG A 380 2.46 19.25 -1.21
N ALA A 381 1.66 20.10 -0.58
CA ALA A 381 1.14 19.89 0.75
C ALA A 381 -0.39 19.79 0.66
N PRO A 382 -1.01 18.88 1.44
CA PRO A 382 -0.38 17.97 2.40
C PRO A 382 0.30 16.76 1.72
N ASN A 383 1.43 16.32 2.28
CA ASN A 383 2.04 15.01 1.98
C ASN A 383 1.04 13.93 2.44
N ASP A 384 0.70 13.00 1.56
CA ASP A 384 -0.23 11.90 1.78
C ASP A 384 0.39 10.63 2.35
N GLU A 385 1.72 10.49 2.41
CA GLU A 385 2.43 9.51 3.24
C GLU A 385 2.34 9.86 4.74
N ASP A 386 1.11 9.86 5.26
CA ASP A 386 0.80 10.33 6.60
C ASP A 386 0.26 9.23 7.50
N ALA A 387 -0.02 8.04 6.97
CA ALA A 387 -0.54 6.96 7.79
C ALA A 387 0.42 6.54 8.91
N LEU A 388 1.73 6.52 8.63
CA LEU A 388 2.73 6.11 9.61
C LEU A 388 3.75 7.20 9.88
N ALA A 389 3.64 7.83 11.05
CA ALA A 389 4.66 8.76 11.54
C ALA A 389 6.04 8.11 11.73
N ALA A 390 6.08 6.79 11.95
CA ALA A 390 7.28 5.97 11.94
C ALA A 390 6.91 4.48 11.80
N ILE A 391 7.72 3.73 11.04
CA ILE A 391 7.60 2.28 10.96
C ILE A 391 7.98 1.64 12.31
N PRO A 392 7.12 0.77 12.90
CA PRO A 392 7.43 0.05 14.13
C PRO A 392 8.75 -0.73 14.04
N THR A 393 9.54 -0.74 15.11
CA THR A 393 10.86 -1.41 15.11
C THR A 393 10.74 -2.90 14.76
N LEU A 394 11.53 -3.34 13.79
CA LEU A 394 11.73 -4.76 13.45
C LEU A 394 13.20 -5.14 13.68
N ASN A 395 13.44 -6.20 14.43
CA ASN A 395 14.77 -6.77 14.60
C ASN A 395 14.96 -7.98 13.67
N ALA A 396 16.17 -8.16 13.17
CA ALA A 396 16.57 -9.33 12.40
C ALA A 396 16.33 -10.63 13.20
N GLY A 397 15.93 -11.70 12.51
CA GLY A 397 15.59 -13.00 13.12
C GLY A 397 14.22 -13.08 13.80
N SER A 398 13.43 -12.00 13.84
CA SER A 398 12.01 -12.06 14.28
C SER A 398 11.20 -13.03 13.42
N SER A 399 10.28 -13.80 14.01
CA SER A 399 9.39 -14.72 13.27
C SER A 399 8.00 -14.16 12.98
N THR A 400 7.69 -12.97 13.52
CA THR A 400 6.43 -12.27 13.34
C THR A 400 6.67 -10.76 13.34
N TYR A 401 5.84 -10.02 12.61
CA TYR A 401 5.84 -8.57 12.61
C TYR A 401 4.41 -8.05 12.44
N SER A 402 4.08 -6.93 13.07
CA SER A 402 2.75 -6.33 12.96
C SER A 402 2.86 -4.81 12.89
N ILE A 403 2.05 -4.22 12.04
CA ILE A 403 1.90 -2.77 11.90
C ILE A 403 0.42 -2.44 12.01
N THR A 404 0.10 -1.39 12.76
CA THR A 404 -1.23 -0.81 12.80
C THR A 404 -1.26 0.42 11.91
N VAL A 405 -2.15 0.40 10.93
CA VAL A 405 -2.27 1.41 9.87
C VAL A 405 -3.60 2.15 10.06
N PRO A 406 -3.58 3.46 10.33
CA PRO A 406 -4.79 4.26 10.35
C PRO A 406 -5.35 4.40 8.94
N TYR A 407 -6.67 4.53 8.83
CA TYR A 407 -7.34 4.61 7.56
C TYR A 407 -8.63 5.43 7.61
N HIS A 408 -9.02 5.93 6.45
CA HIS A 408 -10.35 6.42 6.16
C HIS A 408 -11.06 5.49 5.18
N SER A 409 -12.31 5.14 5.49
CA SER A 409 -13.08 4.15 4.71
C SER A 409 -14.04 4.79 3.70
N SER A 410 -14.33 4.03 2.64
CA SER A 410 -15.38 4.35 1.67
C SER A 410 -16.78 3.89 2.12
N THR A 411 -17.78 4.04 1.25
CA THR A 411 -19.12 3.45 1.45
C THR A 411 -19.19 1.94 1.28
N VAL A 412 -18.15 1.32 0.73
CA VAL A 412 -18.04 -0.13 0.53
C VAL A 412 -16.89 -0.70 1.37
N THR A 413 -16.81 -2.02 1.45
CA THR A 413 -15.69 -2.68 2.13
C THR A 413 -14.40 -2.40 1.36
N ASN A 414 -13.38 -1.94 2.08
CA ASN A 414 -12.03 -1.76 1.55
C ASN A 414 -11.08 -2.82 2.12
N TYR A 415 -9.87 -2.85 1.60
CA TYR A 415 -8.81 -3.75 2.02
C TYR A 415 -7.52 -2.95 2.11
N ILE A 416 -6.85 -3.07 3.26
CA ILE A 416 -5.48 -2.59 3.42
C ILE A 416 -4.56 -3.78 3.20
N THR A 417 -3.55 -3.59 2.38
CA THR A 417 -2.52 -4.58 2.10
C THR A 417 -1.15 -3.98 2.22
N GLY A 418 -0.18 -4.80 2.64
CA GLY A 418 1.19 -4.36 2.72
C GLY A 418 2.20 -5.44 2.39
N TRP A 419 3.33 -4.99 1.87
CA TRP A 419 4.51 -5.81 1.58
C TRP A 419 5.72 -5.24 2.31
N VAL A 420 6.49 -6.10 2.96
CA VAL A 420 7.75 -5.71 3.62
C VAL A 420 8.87 -6.59 3.08
N ASP A 421 9.91 -5.98 2.53
CA ASP A 421 11.07 -6.71 2.02
C ASP A 421 11.94 -7.21 3.19
N PHE A 422 11.57 -8.36 3.75
CA PHE A 422 12.24 -8.89 4.94
C PHE A 422 13.63 -9.41 4.61
N ASN A 423 13.80 -10.03 3.44
CA ASN A 423 15.04 -10.69 3.05
C ASN A 423 16.05 -9.72 2.37
N ARG A 424 15.58 -8.53 1.99
CA ARG A 424 16.32 -7.46 1.31
C ARG A 424 16.84 -7.87 -0.06
N ASP A 425 16.07 -8.64 -0.80
CA ASP A 425 16.41 -9.06 -2.16
C ASP A 425 16.00 -8.04 -3.23
N GLY A 426 15.31 -6.96 -2.85
CA GLY A 426 14.97 -5.83 -3.71
C GLY A 426 13.66 -5.99 -4.46
N ILE A 427 12.86 -7.02 -4.14
CA ILE A 427 11.52 -7.25 -4.71
C ILE A 427 10.53 -7.57 -3.59
N PHE A 428 9.24 -7.33 -3.82
CA PHE A 428 8.19 -7.83 -2.92
C PHE A 428 7.65 -9.16 -3.42
N THR A 429 7.58 -10.14 -2.53
CA THR A 429 7.15 -11.52 -2.81
C THR A 429 5.84 -11.87 -2.11
N ALA A 430 5.18 -12.94 -2.52
CA ALA A 430 3.93 -13.39 -1.89
C ALA A 430 4.10 -13.77 -0.41
N SER A 431 5.31 -14.16 0.02
CA SER A 431 5.63 -14.42 1.44
C SER A 431 5.72 -13.15 2.29
N GLU A 432 5.83 -11.99 1.65
CA GLU A 432 5.98 -10.69 2.29
C GLU A 432 4.67 -9.93 2.37
N PHE A 433 3.58 -10.53 1.90
CA PHE A 433 2.25 -9.96 1.88
C PHE A 433 1.48 -10.14 3.19
N ALA A 434 0.78 -9.09 3.62
CA ALA A 434 -0.29 -9.17 4.61
C ALA A 434 -1.48 -8.30 4.20
N SER A 435 -2.67 -8.62 4.72
CA SER A 435 -3.90 -7.88 4.45
C SER A 435 -4.83 -7.78 5.65
N ALA A 436 -5.64 -6.72 5.70
CA ALA A 436 -6.74 -6.55 6.63
C ALA A 436 -7.97 -5.99 5.91
N THR A 437 -9.16 -6.38 6.38
CA THR A 437 -10.43 -5.84 5.87
C THR A 437 -10.79 -4.55 6.60
N VAL A 438 -11.25 -3.56 5.84
CA VAL A 438 -11.73 -2.26 6.30
C VAL A 438 -13.26 -2.20 6.15
N PRO A 439 -14.01 -2.04 7.25
CA PRO A 439 -15.46 -1.89 7.18
C PRO A 439 -15.88 -0.59 6.47
N PRO A 440 -17.02 -0.59 5.76
CA PRO A 440 -17.56 0.62 5.13
C PRO A 440 -17.99 1.65 6.18
N ASN A 441 -17.87 2.94 5.83
CA ASN A 441 -18.35 4.10 6.59
C ASN A 441 -17.82 4.20 8.03
N THR A 442 -16.67 3.61 8.32
CA THR A 442 -16.05 3.58 9.65
C THR A 442 -14.54 3.78 9.55
N ASP A 443 -14.07 4.99 9.82
CA ASP A 443 -12.64 5.27 9.98
C ASP A 443 -12.08 4.57 11.22
N GLY A 444 -10.79 4.26 11.20
CA GLY A 444 -10.15 3.57 12.32
C GLY A 444 -8.75 3.10 12.00
N ASP A 445 -8.35 2.03 12.68
CA ASP A 445 -7.03 1.43 12.56
C ASP A 445 -7.14 -0.05 12.17
N ALA A 446 -6.34 -0.49 11.21
CA ALA A 446 -6.25 -1.88 10.80
C ALA A 446 -4.86 -2.44 11.11
N THR A 447 -4.78 -3.65 11.67
CA THR A 447 -3.50 -4.30 11.94
C THR A 447 -3.15 -5.30 10.85
N LEU A 448 -2.04 -5.06 10.16
CA LEU A 448 -1.38 -6.04 9.29
C LEU A 448 -0.46 -6.90 10.15
N THR A 449 -0.42 -8.21 9.90
CA THR A 449 0.44 -9.16 10.63
C THR A 449 1.08 -10.14 9.66
N TRP A 450 2.41 -10.17 9.68
CA TRP A 450 3.23 -11.13 8.96
C TRP A 450 3.75 -12.19 9.93
N THR A 451 3.72 -13.45 9.50
CA THR A 451 4.17 -14.60 10.31
C THR A 451 5.06 -15.50 9.46
N GLY A 452 5.98 -16.23 10.10
CA GLY A 452 6.93 -17.10 9.38
C GLY A 452 8.01 -16.32 8.61
N ILE A 453 8.25 -15.07 9.01
CA ILE A 453 9.24 -14.18 8.41
C ILE A 453 10.64 -14.48 8.94
N ASN A 454 11.67 -14.04 8.20
CA ASN A 454 13.07 -14.12 8.63
C ASN A 454 13.82 -12.85 8.18
N PRO A 455 13.64 -11.73 8.89
CA PRO A 455 14.15 -10.44 8.48
C PRO A 455 15.67 -10.35 8.58
N VAL A 456 16.30 -9.71 7.61
CA VAL A 456 17.75 -9.49 7.50
C VAL A 456 18.10 -8.05 7.86
N GLU A 457 19.09 -7.86 8.74
CA GLU A 457 19.52 -6.54 9.23
C GLU A 457 19.88 -5.55 8.11
N GLY A 458 19.29 -4.35 8.15
CA GLY A 458 19.67 -3.18 7.36
C GLY A 458 18.48 -2.44 6.75
N LYS A 459 18.74 -1.49 5.84
CA LYS A 459 17.70 -0.70 5.16
C LYS A 459 16.79 -1.60 4.33
N SER A 460 15.48 -1.43 4.49
CA SER A 460 14.42 -2.16 3.79
C SER A 460 13.28 -1.18 3.44
N TYR A 461 12.29 -1.67 2.73
CA TYR A 461 11.13 -0.92 2.24
C TYR A 461 9.85 -1.64 2.61
N ILE A 462 8.81 -0.84 2.80
CA ILE A 462 7.44 -1.30 2.96
C ILE A 462 6.56 -0.54 1.99
N ARG A 463 5.64 -1.26 1.35
CA ARG A 463 4.54 -0.68 0.58
C ARG A 463 3.24 -0.93 1.30
N LEU A 464 2.44 0.09 1.50
CA LEU A 464 1.08 0.01 2.01
C LEU A 464 0.11 0.46 0.93
N ARG A 465 -1.01 -0.24 0.80
CA ARG A 465 -2.05 0.09 -0.17
C ARG A 465 -3.40 -0.07 0.48
N ILE A 466 -4.34 0.83 0.21
CA ILE A 466 -5.76 0.63 0.46
C ILE A 466 -6.49 0.57 -0.88
N SER A 467 -7.48 -0.33 -1.00
CA SER A 467 -8.36 -0.33 -2.18
C SER A 467 -9.73 -0.95 -1.89
N GLU A 468 -10.69 -0.76 -2.79
CA GLU A 468 -11.95 -1.53 -2.82
C GLU A 468 -11.76 -2.98 -3.30
N TYR A 469 -10.60 -3.29 -3.87
CA TYR A 469 -10.30 -4.59 -4.43
C TYR A 469 -9.66 -5.50 -3.37
N SER A 470 -10.17 -6.72 -3.24
CA SER A 470 -9.56 -7.72 -2.36
C SER A 470 -8.26 -8.25 -2.97
N SER A 471 -7.16 -7.52 -2.82
CA SER A 471 -5.80 -8.00 -3.12
C SER A 471 -5.39 -9.20 -2.25
N GLY A 472 -6.17 -9.58 -1.23
CA GLY A 472 -6.02 -10.84 -0.50
C GLY A 472 -6.40 -12.11 -1.29
N ASP A 473 -6.99 -12.01 -2.49
CA ASP A 473 -7.31 -13.18 -3.31
C ASP A 473 -6.03 -13.75 -3.97
N PRO A 474 -5.64 -15.01 -3.69
CA PRO A 474 -4.48 -15.64 -4.31
C PRO A 474 -4.57 -15.76 -5.83
N ALA A 475 -5.77 -15.64 -6.42
CA ALA A 475 -5.95 -15.64 -7.87
C ALA A 475 -5.38 -14.38 -8.56
N ASN A 476 -5.08 -13.34 -7.78
CA ASN A 476 -4.60 -12.05 -8.26
C ASN A 476 -3.06 -11.96 -8.33
N ASP A 477 -2.36 -12.97 -7.83
CA ASP A 477 -0.91 -13.16 -8.01
C ASP A 477 -0.70 -14.18 -9.14
N LEU A 478 -0.06 -13.80 -10.26
CA LEU A 478 0.09 -14.71 -11.38
C LEU A 478 1.15 -15.77 -11.05
N PRO A 479 0.88 -17.07 -11.28
CA PRO A 479 1.84 -18.11 -10.95
C PRO A 479 3.10 -18.01 -11.83
N GLY A 480 4.26 -17.89 -11.19
CA GLY A 480 5.57 -18.00 -11.83
C GLY A 480 6.35 -16.70 -11.98
N THR A 481 5.85 -15.58 -11.45
CA THR A 481 6.60 -14.33 -11.28
C THR A 481 7.46 -14.39 -10.01
N PRO A 482 8.68 -13.81 -10.01
CA PRO A 482 9.49 -13.71 -8.80
C PRO A 482 8.92 -12.71 -7.78
N SER A 483 8.28 -11.65 -8.28
CA SER A 483 7.58 -10.63 -7.49
C SER A 483 6.09 -10.93 -7.40
N ASP A 484 5.46 -10.49 -6.31
CA ASP A 484 4.02 -10.52 -6.13
C ASP A 484 3.36 -9.46 -7.01
N ASP A 485 2.59 -9.86 -8.02
CA ASP A 485 2.00 -8.91 -8.97
C ASP A 485 1.03 -7.93 -8.31
N ARG A 486 0.52 -8.26 -7.13
CA ARG A 486 -0.40 -7.40 -6.37
C ARG A 486 0.28 -6.15 -5.80
N CYS A 487 1.60 -6.15 -5.67
CA CYS A 487 2.34 -4.97 -5.24
C CYS A 487 2.53 -3.93 -6.36
N THR A 488 2.34 -4.32 -7.62
CA THR A 488 2.47 -3.45 -8.82
C THR A 488 1.19 -3.34 -9.64
N MET A 489 0.16 -4.14 -9.34
CA MET A 489 -1.08 -4.05 -10.09
C MET A 489 -1.75 -2.71 -9.87
N VAL A 490 -2.44 -2.25 -10.90
CA VAL A 490 -3.19 -1.01 -10.79
C VAL A 490 -4.52 -1.27 -10.09
N LEU A 491 -4.76 -0.53 -9.01
CA LEU A 491 -5.96 -0.70 -8.20
C LEU A 491 -6.91 0.49 -8.40
N ASN A 492 -8.20 0.20 -8.48
CA ASN A 492 -9.23 1.23 -8.44
C ASN A 492 -9.54 1.59 -6.99
N TYR A 493 -9.77 2.88 -6.75
CA TYR A 493 -10.26 3.44 -5.50
C TYR A 493 -9.36 3.17 -4.30
N GLY A 494 -8.26 3.92 -4.21
CA GLY A 494 -7.54 4.05 -2.96
C GLY A 494 -6.23 4.78 -3.12
N GLU A 495 -5.24 4.32 -2.36
CA GLU A 495 -3.94 5.00 -2.20
C GLU A 495 -2.84 3.96 -2.00
N THR A 496 -1.62 4.35 -2.35
CA THR A 496 -0.34 3.67 -2.11
C THR A 496 0.56 4.62 -1.34
N GLU A 497 1.16 4.12 -0.27
CA GLU A 497 2.25 4.81 0.42
C GLU A 497 3.45 3.86 0.49
N ASP A 498 4.64 4.37 0.20
CA ASP A 498 5.89 3.64 0.37
C ASP A 498 6.69 4.24 1.53
N TYR A 499 7.42 3.42 2.26
CA TYR A 499 8.29 3.92 3.32
C TYR A 499 9.60 3.16 3.33
N THR A 500 10.68 3.86 3.64
CA THR A 500 11.91 3.21 4.05
C THR A 500 12.02 3.07 5.56
N PHE A 501 12.65 1.98 6.01
CA PHE A 501 12.99 1.78 7.41
C PHE A 501 14.25 0.93 7.55
N SER A 502 14.78 0.82 8.77
CA SER A 502 15.94 -0.01 9.07
C SER A 502 15.56 -1.18 9.97
N ILE A 503 15.75 -2.40 9.46
CA ILE A 503 15.71 -3.62 10.25
C ILE A 503 16.95 -3.62 11.15
N GLN A 504 16.70 -3.61 12.45
CA GLN A 504 17.75 -3.53 13.47
C GLN A 504 18.48 -4.86 13.62
N PRO A 505 19.74 -4.87 14.08
CA PRO A 505 20.41 -6.12 14.47
C PRO A 505 19.58 -6.88 15.51
N PRO A 506 19.73 -8.22 15.61
CA PRO A 506 19.02 -8.98 16.62
C PRO A 506 19.36 -8.43 18.01
N LEU A 507 18.34 -8.29 18.86
CA LEU A 507 18.57 -7.83 20.23
C LEU A 507 19.35 -8.92 20.98
N PRO A 508 20.51 -8.60 21.58
CA PRO A 508 21.25 -9.57 22.37
C PRO A 508 20.40 -10.10 23.53
N VAL A 509 20.49 -11.41 23.81
CA VAL A 509 19.90 -12.02 25.02
C VAL A 509 20.29 -11.22 26.24
N THR A 510 19.31 -10.57 26.88
CA THR A 510 19.57 -9.69 28.02
C THR A 510 19.56 -10.53 29.31
N LEU A 511 20.75 -10.95 29.72
CA LEU A 511 20.97 -11.69 30.96
C LEU A 511 20.85 -10.73 32.16
N THR A 512 19.90 -10.98 33.06
CA THR A 512 19.71 -10.14 34.26
C THR A 512 20.63 -10.52 35.41
N ALA A 513 20.86 -11.82 35.57
CA ALA A 513 21.73 -12.34 36.61
C ALA A 513 22.37 -13.65 36.15
N PHE A 514 23.63 -13.84 36.52
CA PHE A 514 24.32 -15.13 36.50
C PHE A 514 25.06 -15.24 37.82
N THR A 515 24.85 -16.33 38.54
CA THR A 515 25.46 -16.61 39.83
C THR A 515 26.01 -18.02 39.83
N ALA A 516 27.01 -18.25 40.68
CA ALA A 516 27.60 -19.55 40.87
C ALA A 516 27.87 -19.71 42.38
N LYS A 517 27.44 -20.83 42.97
CA LYS A 517 27.55 -21.10 44.40
C LYS A 517 28.08 -22.51 44.65
N ALA A 518 28.99 -22.65 45.62
CA ALA A 518 29.44 -23.95 46.09
C ALA A 518 28.38 -24.57 47.03
N GLU A 519 27.92 -25.78 46.73
CA GLU A 519 27.00 -26.54 47.57
C GLU A 519 27.42 -28.02 47.59
N SER A 520 27.69 -28.56 48.78
CA SER A 520 28.02 -29.98 49.00
C SER A 520 29.12 -30.55 48.07
N GLY A 521 30.16 -29.76 47.79
CA GLY A 521 31.27 -30.17 46.91
C GLY A 521 30.98 -30.04 45.41
N THR A 522 29.84 -29.48 45.03
CA THR A 522 29.43 -29.18 43.64
C THR A 522 29.31 -27.67 43.43
N ALA A 523 29.35 -27.22 42.17
CA ALA A 523 29.04 -25.83 41.82
C ALA A 523 27.66 -25.75 41.17
N VAL A 524 26.73 -25.04 41.83
CA VAL A 524 25.40 -24.76 41.31
C VAL A 524 25.43 -23.39 40.63
N LEU A 525 25.15 -23.38 39.33
CA LEU A 525 25.08 -22.20 38.50
C LEU A 525 23.62 -21.86 38.24
N SER A 526 23.26 -20.58 38.38
CA SER A 526 21.88 -20.13 38.14
C SER A 526 21.87 -18.82 37.38
N TRP A 527 20.97 -18.69 36.42
CA TRP A 527 20.81 -17.45 35.65
C TRP A 527 19.36 -17.17 35.30
N SER A 528 19.12 -15.94 34.85
CA SER A 528 17.80 -15.50 34.41
C SER A 528 17.88 -14.52 33.25
N THR A 529 16.90 -14.60 32.36
CA THR A 529 16.76 -13.79 31.15
C THR A 529 15.44 -13.03 31.22
N THR A 530 15.45 -11.73 30.98
CA THR A 530 14.21 -10.89 30.97
C THR A 530 13.47 -10.94 29.65
N ALA A 531 14.20 -11.18 28.56
CA ALA A 531 13.68 -11.43 27.24
C ALA A 531 14.63 -12.37 26.50
N GLU A 532 14.07 -13.37 25.84
CA GLU A 532 14.74 -14.30 24.95
C GLU A 532 14.14 -14.06 23.56
N ALA A 533 14.87 -13.36 22.71
CA ALA A 533 14.56 -13.26 21.29
C ALA A 533 15.66 -14.02 20.56
N ASN A 534 15.29 -14.90 19.64
CA ASN A 534 16.21 -15.70 18.83
C ASN A 534 17.18 -16.61 19.62
N SER A 535 16.94 -16.89 20.90
CA SER A 535 17.87 -17.72 21.72
C SER A 535 17.74 -19.21 21.42
N ALA A 536 18.87 -19.89 21.17
CA ALA A 536 18.90 -21.33 20.97
C ALA A 536 19.29 -22.08 22.25
N TYR A 537 20.45 -21.77 22.85
CA TYR A 537 20.93 -22.47 24.04
C TYR A 537 22.01 -21.71 24.82
N PHE A 538 22.23 -22.14 26.06
CA PHE A 538 23.30 -21.72 26.94
C PHE A 538 24.33 -22.83 27.05
N GLU A 539 25.56 -22.60 26.59
CA GLU A 539 26.70 -23.49 26.82
C GLU A 539 27.47 -23.02 28.07
N ILE A 540 27.63 -23.92 29.04
CA ILE A 540 28.30 -23.64 30.30
C ILE A 540 29.77 -23.98 30.12
N GLU A 541 30.63 -22.99 30.29
CA GLU A 541 32.07 -23.15 30.18
C GLU A 541 32.77 -22.96 31.53
N ARG A 542 33.76 -23.80 31.80
CA ARG A 542 34.62 -23.74 32.99
C ARG A 542 36.08 -23.49 32.61
N SER A 543 36.78 -22.71 33.42
CA SER A 543 38.23 -22.45 33.30
C SER A 543 38.91 -22.43 34.66
N LEU A 544 40.19 -22.83 34.70
CA LEU A 544 41.06 -22.67 35.88
C LEU A 544 41.94 -21.41 35.82
N ASN A 545 42.03 -20.75 34.66
CA ASN A 545 42.99 -19.67 34.42
C ASN A 545 42.39 -18.47 33.67
N GLY A 546 41.11 -18.53 33.30
CA GLY A 546 40.38 -17.50 32.58
C GLY A 546 40.73 -17.39 31.09
N LYS A 547 41.66 -18.21 30.60
CA LYS A 547 42.15 -18.20 29.21
C LYS A 547 41.70 -19.43 28.43
N GLN A 548 41.81 -20.60 29.03
CA GLN A 548 41.39 -21.87 28.45
C GLN A 548 40.05 -22.28 29.05
N TRP A 549 39.03 -22.37 28.21
CA TRP A 549 37.66 -22.68 28.59
C TRP A 549 37.28 -24.04 28.05
N SER A 550 36.57 -24.83 28.85
CA SER A 550 36.03 -26.12 28.44
C SER A 550 34.53 -26.11 28.63
N ALA A 551 33.78 -26.49 27.59
CA ALA A 551 32.35 -26.73 27.70
C ALA A 551 32.10 -27.93 28.63
N ILE A 552 31.35 -27.70 29.70
CA ILE A 552 31.01 -28.72 30.70
C ILE A 552 29.53 -29.12 30.65
N GLY A 553 28.72 -28.40 29.88
CA GLY A 553 27.31 -28.73 29.67
C GLY A 553 26.59 -27.71 28.79
N ARG A 554 25.35 -28.04 28.45
CA ARG A 554 24.44 -27.19 27.67
C ARG A 554 23.05 -27.26 28.29
N VAL A 555 22.35 -26.13 28.31
CA VAL A 555 20.94 -26.03 28.66
C VAL A 555 20.23 -25.32 27.51
N ASP A 556 19.24 -25.97 26.91
CA ASP A 556 18.45 -25.36 25.84
C ASP A 556 17.62 -24.19 26.38
N ALA A 557 17.54 -23.11 25.60
CA ALA A 557 16.69 -21.98 25.92
C ALA A 557 15.23 -22.35 25.68
N THR A 558 14.29 -21.68 26.36
CA THR A 558 12.85 -21.89 26.12
C THR A 558 12.36 -21.34 24.78
N GLY A 559 13.20 -20.62 24.02
CA GLY A 559 12.85 -19.95 22.76
C GLY A 559 12.35 -18.54 22.99
N GLU A 560 11.43 -18.05 22.14
CA GLU A 560 10.85 -16.70 22.25
C GLU A 560 10.12 -16.50 23.59
N SER A 561 10.59 -15.56 24.41
CA SER A 561 9.93 -15.21 25.65
C SER A 561 10.13 -13.76 26.06
N SER A 562 9.04 -13.08 26.40
CA SER A 562 9.03 -11.75 27.04
C SER A 562 8.86 -11.83 28.57
N VAL A 563 8.92 -13.04 29.15
CA VAL A 563 8.73 -13.29 30.58
C VAL A 563 10.04 -13.81 31.18
N LEU A 564 10.33 -13.39 32.42
CA LEU A 564 11.51 -13.83 33.16
C LEU A 564 11.61 -15.37 33.19
N LYS A 565 12.72 -15.91 32.68
CA LYS A 565 13.04 -17.34 32.75
C LYS A 565 14.16 -17.60 33.74
N HIS A 566 14.11 -18.76 34.39
CA HIS A 566 15.11 -19.19 35.37
C HIS A 566 15.70 -20.52 34.93
N TYR A 567 17.03 -20.59 34.95
CA TYR A 567 17.78 -21.78 34.56
C TYR A 567 18.78 -22.15 35.63
N THR A 568 19.15 -23.43 35.66
CA THR A 568 20.16 -23.96 36.57
C THR A 568 21.00 -25.03 35.89
N PHE A 569 22.26 -25.12 36.31
CA PHE A 569 23.17 -26.18 35.92
C PHE A 569 24.07 -26.53 37.11
N THR A 570 24.37 -27.82 37.31
CA THR A 570 25.23 -28.28 38.42
C THR A 570 26.48 -28.95 37.86
N ASP A 571 27.65 -28.36 38.13
CA ASP A 571 28.93 -29.04 37.98
C ASP A 571 29.18 -29.95 39.18
N ILE A 572 29.01 -31.26 38.98
CA ILE A 572 29.15 -32.31 40.01
C ILE A 572 30.61 -32.68 40.32
N SER A 573 31.56 -32.21 39.52
CA SER A 573 32.98 -32.50 39.70
C SER A 573 33.83 -31.25 39.44
N PRO A 574 33.64 -30.19 40.23
CA PRO A 574 34.46 -29.00 40.14
C PRO A 574 35.92 -29.37 40.46
N LEU A 575 36.85 -28.71 39.80
CA LEU A 575 38.27 -28.96 40.02
C LEU A 575 38.70 -28.32 41.35
N GLY A 576 39.76 -28.84 41.96
CA GLY A 576 40.29 -28.20 43.16
C GLY A 576 40.99 -26.88 42.82
N GLY A 577 40.83 -25.89 43.69
CA GLY A 577 41.32 -24.53 43.47
C GLY A 577 40.23 -23.61 42.93
N GLU A 578 40.63 -22.58 42.21
CA GLU A 578 39.72 -21.59 41.64
C GLU A 578 39.09 -22.11 40.35
N ASN A 579 37.76 -22.11 40.29
CA ASN A 579 36.98 -22.47 39.10
C ASN A 579 36.23 -21.21 38.64
N LEU A 580 36.48 -20.83 37.40
CA LEU A 580 35.82 -19.74 36.72
C LEU A 580 34.76 -20.31 35.80
N TYR A 581 33.57 -19.73 35.82
CA TYR A 581 32.44 -20.12 35.00
C TYR A 581 31.92 -18.95 34.19
N ARG A 582 31.47 -19.22 32.97
CA ARG A 582 30.72 -18.29 32.13
C ARG A 582 29.70 -19.05 31.29
N LEU A 583 28.70 -18.33 30.82
CA LEU A 583 27.76 -18.82 29.81
C LEU A 583 28.20 -18.29 28.45
N LYS A 584 28.17 -19.16 27.44
CA LYS A 584 28.13 -18.77 26.03
C LYS A 584 26.68 -18.88 25.58
N MET A 585 26.05 -17.74 25.38
CA MET A 585 24.66 -17.59 24.96
C MET A 585 24.65 -17.62 23.44
N THR A 586 24.06 -18.64 22.84
CA THR A 586 24.05 -18.83 21.38
C THR A 586 22.63 -18.70 20.86
N ASP A 587 22.47 -17.91 19.81
CA ASP A 587 21.20 -17.63 19.14
C ASP A 587 20.95 -18.64 18.00
N GLN A 588 19.73 -18.68 17.44
CA GLN A 588 19.37 -19.64 16.38
C GLN A 588 20.14 -19.40 15.07
N ASP A 589 20.63 -18.19 14.86
CA ASP A 589 21.51 -17.80 13.75
C ASP A 589 23.00 -18.12 13.99
N ALA A 590 23.31 -18.80 15.10
CA ALA A 590 24.64 -19.19 15.56
C ALA A 590 25.56 -18.04 15.99
N THR A 591 25.06 -16.80 16.10
CA THR A 591 25.78 -15.73 16.80
C THR A 591 25.82 -16.00 18.31
N TYR A 592 26.79 -15.42 19.02
CA TYR A 592 26.94 -15.66 20.45
C TYR A 592 27.52 -14.49 21.23
N ALA A 593 27.13 -14.42 22.50
CA ALA A 593 27.67 -13.51 23.50
C ALA A 593 28.05 -14.26 24.80
N TYR A 594 28.97 -13.69 25.58
CA TYR A 594 29.40 -14.27 26.86
C TYR A 594 28.80 -13.53 28.05
N SER A 595 28.44 -14.27 29.10
CA SER A 595 28.13 -13.67 30.39
C SER A 595 29.39 -13.09 31.06
N GLY A 596 29.18 -12.30 32.12
CA GLY A 596 30.24 -12.04 33.09
C GLY A 596 30.74 -13.33 33.75
N ILE A 597 32.01 -13.37 34.14
CA ILE A 597 32.63 -14.54 34.77
C ILE A 597 32.21 -14.63 36.24
N ARG A 598 32.00 -15.86 36.74
CA ARG A 598 31.80 -16.15 38.16
C ARG A 598 32.88 -17.09 38.67
N SER A 599 33.47 -16.75 39.81
CA SER A 599 34.53 -17.53 40.44
C SER A 599 34.01 -18.25 41.67
N ILE A 600 34.31 -19.54 41.78
CA ILE A 600 34.11 -20.33 43.00
C ILE A 600 35.42 -21.08 43.28
N ARG A 601 35.85 -21.04 44.53
CA ARG A 601 37.00 -21.81 44.99
C ARG A 601 36.57 -23.07 45.74
N PHE A 602 37.13 -24.21 45.34
CA PHE A 602 37.01 -25.47 46.06
C PHE A 602 38.35 -25.80 46.70
N ASP A 603 38.48 -25.57 48.00
CA ASP A 603 39.67 -25.95 48.74
C ASP A 603 39.70 -27.48 48.87
N LYS A 604 40.68 -28.15 48.24
CA LYS A 604 40.82 -29.61 48.37
C LYS A 604 41.10 -29.95 49.84
N ARG A 605 40.16 -30.59 50.57
CA ARG A 605 40.59 -31.38 51.73
C ARG A 605 41.27 -32.64 51.21
N GLU A 606 42.49 -32.81 51.65
CA GLU A 606 43.26 -34.01 51.40
C GLU A 606 42.53 -35.25 51.96
N ALA A 607 42.13 -36.19 51.08
CA ALA A 607 41.57 -37.49 51.43
C ALA A 607 42.28 -38.20 52.63
N ALA A 608 41.68 -38.22 53.81
CA ALA A 608 42.28 -38.82 55.00
C ALA A 608 41.86 -40.27 55.17
N LEU A 609 42.77 -41.12 55.66
CA LEU A 609 42.49 -42.52 55.97
C LEU A 609 42.51 -42.73 57.49
N TYR A 610 41.41 -43.22 58.07
CA TYR A 610 41.33 -43.49 59.51
C TYR A 610 40.44 -44.71 59.84
N PRO A 611 40.70 -45.42 60.95
CA PRO A 611 41.84 -45.24 61.85
C PRO A 611 43.14 -45.72 61.18
N ASN A 612 44.25 -45.09 61.54
CA ASN A 612 45.60 -45.56 61.23
C ASN A 612 46.41 -45.50 62.54
N PRO A 613 46.80 -46.64 63.15
CA PRO A 613 46.70 -48.01 62.62
C PRO A 613 45.28 -48.57 62.44
N VAL A 614 45.10 -49.42 61.43
CA VAL A 614 43.82 -50.07 61.06
C VAL A 614 43.82 -51.54 61.50
N THR A 615 42.68 -52.03 62.00
CA THR A 615 42.50 -53.47 62.33
C THR A 615 41.69 -54.20 61.26
N ASN A 616 40.45 -53.82 60.97
CA ASN A 616 39.63 -54.55 59.99
C ASN A 616 39.28 -53.69 58.78
N LYS A 617 38.90 -52.43 58.99
CA LYS A 617 38.49 -51.51 57.94
C LYS A 617 39.03 -50.12 58.20
N PHE A 618 39.44 -49.41 57.14
CA PHE A 618 39.65 -47.96 57.23
C PHE A 618 38.57 -47.22 56.46
N ARG A 619 38.30 -46.00 56.90
CA ARG A 619 37.46 -45.01 56.22
C ARG A 619 38.30 -44.08 55.37
N LEU A 620 37.84 -43.86 54.15
CA LEU A 620 38.31 -42.86 53.21
C LEU A 620 37.44 -41.62 53.34
N ASN A 621 37.98 -40.58 53.95
CA ASN A 621 37.29 -39.30 54.10
C ASN A 621 37.82 -38.30 53.09
N ALA A 622 37.03 -38.04 52.05
CA ALA A 622 37.31 -37.09 50.99
C ALA A 622 36.06 -36.25 50.71
N ASP A 623 36.25 -34.99 50.28
CA ASP A 623 35.12 -34.07 50.02
C ASP A 623 34.23 -34.52 48.86
N ASN A 624 34.80 -35.28 47.91
CA ASN A 624 34.07 -35.80 46.75
C ASN A 624 34.51 -37.25 46.46
N LEU A 625 33.75 -38.22 46.95
CA LEU A 625 33.98 -39.64 46.69
C LEU A 625 33.71 -40.02 45.23
N HIS A 626 32.89 -39.23 44.51
CA HIS A 626 32.64 -39.39 43.08
C HIS A 626 33.88 -39.06 42.23
N ALA A 627 34.82 -38.27 42.75
CA ALA A 627 36.08 -37.95 42.07
C ALA A 627 37.14 -39.06 42.20
N ILE A 628 36.88 -40.14 42.95
CA ILE A 628 37.84 -41.24 43.15
C ILE A 628 37.54 -42.36 42.15
N ARG A 629 38.49 -42.68 41.28
CA ARG A 629 38.37 -43.77 40.29
C ARG A 629 38.73 -45.12 40.91
N GLN A 630 39.75 -45.15 41.75
CA GLN A 630 40.35 -46.39 42.23
C GLN A 630 41.14 -46.19 43.53
N VAL A 631 41.13 -47.22 44.39
CA VAL A 631 42.04 -47.35 45.52
C VAL A 631 42.79 -48.67 45.44
N GLN A 632 44.11 -48.61 45.55
CA GLN A 632 45.01 -49.77 45.60
C GLN A 632 45.76 -49.80 46.91
N LEU A 633 46.02 -51.00 47.42
CA LEU A 633 46.87 -51.25 48.58
C LEU A 633 48.11 -52.00 48.12
N ILE A 634 49.28 -51.46 48.42
CA ILE A 634 50.58 -51.94 47.94
C ILE A 634 51.46 -52.24 49.14
N ASP A 635 52.08 -53.41 49.20
CA ASP A 635 53.06 -53.74 50.24
C ASP A 635 54.42 -53.06 49.96
N LEU A 636 55.36 -53.14 50.92
CA LEU A 636 56.67 -52.48 50.79
C LEU A 636 57.56 -53.08 49.68
N THR A 637 57.20 -54.24 49.12
CA THR A 637 57.91 -54.82 47.96
C THR A 637 57.36 -54.31 46.63
N GLY A 638 56.32 -53.47 46.66
CA GLY A 638 55.64 -52.96 45.47
C GLY A 638 54.54 -53.87 44.95
N ARG A 639 54.23 -54.97 45.65
CA ARG A 639 53.18 -55.90 45.25
C ARG A 639 51.81 -55.36 45.66
N GLU A 640 50.87 -55.36 44.72
CA GLU A 640 49.47 -55.04 44.97
C GLU A 640 48.82 -56.16 45.78
N VAL A 641 48.22 -55.81 46.92
CA VAL A 641 47.54 -56.75 47.82
C VAL A 641 46.03 -56.54 47.85
N LEU A 642 45.55 -55.37 47.41
CA LEU A 642 44.14 -55.05 47.23
C LEU A 642 43.99 -54.03 46.11
N ARG A 643 42.95 -54.17 45.30
CA ARG A 643 42.52 -53.16 44.34
C ARG A 643 41.00 -53.09 44.34
N GLN A 644 40.50 -51.86 44.40
CA GLN A 644 39.09 -51.57 44.36
C GLN A 644 38.84 -50.42 43.38
N ASP A 645 38.08 -50.71 42.34
CA ASP A 645 37.65 -49.72 41.33
C ASP A 645 36.25 -49.20 41.67
N ARG A 646 35.97 -47.93 41.35
CA ARG A 646 34.62 -47.38 41.46
C ARG A 646 33.69 -48.08 40.48
N GLN A 647 32.50 -48.48 40.96
CA GLN A 647 31.44 -48.95 40.06
C GLN A 647 30.82 -47.77 39.32
N VAL A 648 30.52 -47.94 38.03
CA VAL A 648 29.98 -46.88 37.17
C VAL A 648 28.65 -46.37 37.77
N GLN A 649 28.49 -45.04 37.87
CA GLN A 649 27.33 -44.30 38.44
C GLN A 649 27.20 -44.19 39.97
N ASN A 650 28.05 -44.82 40.78
CA ASN A 650 28.02 -44.68 42.24
C ASN A 650 29.27 -43.98 42.77
N ASP A 651 29.15 -43.32 43.93
CA ASP A 651 30.30 -42.84 44.70
C ASP A 651 31.28 -43.98 45.04
N PHE A 652 32.55 -43.65 45.20
CA PHE A 652 33.52 -44.61 45.73
C PHE A 652 33.16 -44.99 47.19
N PRO A 653 33.19 -46.27 47.57
CA PRO A 653 32.83 -46.69 48.92
C PRO A 653 33.74 -46.03 49.97
N SER A 654 33.14 -45.43 50.99
CA SER A 654 33.86 -44.72 52.05
C SER A 654 34.55 -45.66 53.05
N GLU A 655 34.26 -46.97 53.03
CA GLU A 655 34.89 -47.99 53.87
C GLU A 655 35.55 -49.07 53.01
N ILE A 656 36.80 -49.40 53.33
CA ILE A 656 37.58 -50.45 52.66
C ILE A 656 37.92 -51.55 53.67
N ASP A 657 37.58 -52.79 53.32
CA ASP A 657 37.79 -53.98 54.16
C ASP A 657 39.17 -54.60 53.95
N LEU A 658 39.92 -54.71 55.05
CA LEU A 658 41.26 -55.27 55.14
C LEU A 658 41.31 -56.54 56.01
N THR A 659 40.17 -57.15 56.34
CA THR A 659 40.11 -58.32 57.24
C THR A 659 40.97 -59.49 56.75
N ALA A 660 41.06 -59.68 55.43
CA ALA A 660 41.86 -60.73 54.79
C ALA A 660 43.34 -60.35 54.56
N ILE A 661 43.74 -59.13 54.93
CA ILE A 661 45.09 -58.60 54.68
C ILE A 661 45.98 -58.81 55.92
N PRO A 662 47.17 -59.42 55.80
CA PRO A 662 48.08 -59.63 56.93
C PRO A 662 48.53 -58.32 57.60
N ALA A 663 48.86 -58.39 58.89
CA ALA A 663 49.46 -57.27 59.62
C ALA A 663 50.76 -56.81 58.93
N GLY A 664 50.96 -55.50 58.82
CA GLY A 664 52.07 -54.92 58.06
C GLY A 664 51.91 -53.44 57.73
N ILE A 665 52.93 -52.88 57.09
CA ILE A 665 52.91 -51.50 56.57
C ILE A 665 52.54 -51.55 55.10
N TYR A 666 51.57 -50.73 54.71
CA TYR A 666 51.09 -50.65 53.33
C TYR A 666 51.03 -49.20 52.85
N LEU A 667 51.16 -49.03 51.54
CA LEU A 667 50.90 -47.78 50.84
C LEU A 667 49.54 -47.88 50.16
N VAL A 668 48.64 -46.96 50.50
CA VAL A 668 47.33 -46.81 49.86
C VAL A 668 47.48 -45.79 48.73
N ARG A 669 47.35 -46.24 47.49
CA ARG A 669 47.33 -45.39 46.31
C ARG A 669 45.88 -45.09 45.93
N ILE A 670 45.51 -43.81 45.97
CA ILE A 670 44.18 -43.28 45.61
C ILE A 670 44.33 -42.58 44.26
N THR A 671 43.61 -43.06 43.24
CA THR A 671 43.63 -42.50 41.89
C THR A 671 42.31 -41.81 41.61
N HIS A 672 42.36 -40.54 41.23
CA HIS A 672 41.20 -39.72 40.92
C HIS A 672 40.76 -39.85 39.45
N THR A 673 39.58 -39.33 39.12
CA THR A 673 39.04 -39.30 37.74
C THR A 673 39.81 -38.36 36.82
N ASP A 674 40.55 -37.40 37.36
CA ASP A 674 41.46 -36.49 36.65
C ASP A 674 42.89 -37.06 36.51
N ASP A 675 43.06 -38.37 36.76
CA ASP A 675 44.33 -39.10 36.79
C ASP A 675 45.33 -38.65 37.86
N THR A 676 44.97 -37.73 38.76
CA THR A 676 45.83 -37.40 39.89
C THR A 676 45.91 -38.58 40.87
N VAL A 677 47.11 -38.82 41.41
CA VAL A 677 47.39 -39.95 42.30
C VAL A 677 47.90 -39.43 43.64
N ARG A 678 47.32 -39.95 44.74
CA ARG A 678 47.80 -39.71 46.09
C ARG A 678 48.19 -41.01 46.76
N VAL A 679 49.27 -40.99 47.54
CA VAL A 679 49.75 -42.16 48.28
C VAL A 679 49.75 -41.85 49.77
N VAL A 680 49.11 -42.70 50.57
CA VAL A 680 49.01 -42.57 52.03
C VAL A 680 49.55 -43.84 52.68
N ARG A 681 50.44 -43.70 53.67
CA ARG A 681 50.96 -44.84 54.43
C ARG A 681 49.98 -45.26 55.52
N ILE A 682 49.66 -46.55 55.62
CA ILE A 682 48.87 -47.11 56.71
C ILE A 682 49.59 -48.26 57.41
N VAL A 683 49.24 -48.51 58.67
CA VAL A 683 49.72 -49.64 59.47
C VAL A 683 48.55 -50.56 59.77
N LYS A 684 48.56 -51.79 59.27
CA LYS A 684 47.60 -52.85 59.59
C LYS A 684 48.08 -53.62 60.82
N ARG A 685 47.26 -53.69 61.86
CA ARG A 685 47.50 -54.52 63.06
C ARG A 685 46.91 -55.90 62.94
#